data_AF-A0A959PCL9-F1
#
_entry.id   AF-A0A959PCL9-F1
#
_cell.length_a   1.000
_cell.length_b   1.000
_cell.length_c   1.000
_cell.angle_alpha   90.00
_cell.angle_beta   90.00
_cell.angle_gamma   90.00
#
_symmetry.space_group_name_H-M   'P 1'
#
loop_
_entity.id
_entity.type
_entity.pdbx_description
1 polymer ?
#
loop_
_entity_poly.entity_id
_entity_poly.type
_entity_poly.pdbx_seq_one_letter_code
_entity_poly.pdbx_strand_id
1 'polypeptide(L)'
;MIHRITLLFSFAICSIALFGQENTNQNPFKQLGTELPDPNGYRTASGAPGSEYWQQQADYRMKIILDDANQRIYGEEQITYTNNSPDNLDYIWLQLDQNVRAKDSDSHKVRESEVGEEMSIEDVMKMEPWFDGGFKIDHVKDASGKDMAYTINKTMMRIDLPQTLKSGGKVSFSIKWWYNINDRMKIGGRSGYEYFEDEDNYIYTIAQFYPRMVVYCDNEGWQHKQFLGAGEFTLNFGNYHVEITVPSDHIVGATGTLSNAKSILTGKQRQRMDEARNADQPVMIVTEEEAREAEKEKASGTKTWVFDAENVRDFAFASSRKFIWDAMGVQVGDKRPMAMSYYPKEGNPLWEQYSTKAVAHTLKVYSKHTIDYPYPVAISVHTKWIGMEYPMICFNGGRPEADGTYSERTKYGMISVIIHEVGHNFFPMIINSDERQWTWMDEGLNTFCQYLAEKEWDRNYPTRRGPARNITDYMGGDKSRISPIMTNSESIFQFGNNAYGKPATALNILRETVMGRELFDYAFKEYCERWAFRHPTPADLFRTMEDASAVDLDWFWRGWFYTNDHCDMSLKSVKWYQMDTGDPQTETNFQKARDEEKPTDISLERDLTDVPQTYIEKDPKLNDFYTTRDVYGVTKLDNQEYQDFLSKLDDDEKQYLNSQRNFYQITFERIGGLVMPLIVEFEYVDGTRETRHIPAEIWRKGQLEVTKVFVTEKEAARISLDPLLETADTDISNNYWPPRPTPSRFEVFKKENGNRRGEENPMQRAKRNDELEKE
;
A
#
# COMPACT_ATOMS: atom_id res chain seq x y z
N MET A 1 22.53 29.43 78.92
CA MET A 1 23.80 28.85 78.42
C MET A 1 23.47 27.46 77.87
N ILE A 2 23.45 27.34 76.53
CA ILE A 2 23.71 26.12 75.74
C ILE A 2 22.75 24.90 75.83
N HIS A 3 21.97 24.72 74.75
CA HIS A 3 21.66 23.47 73.98
C HIS A 3 20.72 22.45 74.64
N ARG A 4 19.86 21.65 73.97
CA ARG A 4 19.55 21.22 72.58
C ARG A 4 18.37 20.21 72.76
N ILE A 5 17.30 20.07 72.00
CA ILE A 5 17.09 19.56 70.62
C ILE A 5 15.55 19.45 70.52
N THR A 6 14.93 20.00 69.46
CA THR A 6 13.51 19.78 69.17
C THR A 6 13.42 18.85 67.96
N LEU A 7 12.77 17.70 68.12
CA LEU A 7 12.49 16.73 67.05
C LEU A 7 11.57 17.37 65.99
N LEU A 8 12.02 17.35 64.73
CA LEU A 8 11.17 17.54 63.56
C LEU A 8 10.53 16.20 63.18
N PHE A 9 9.20 16.12 63.25
CA PHE A 9 8.41 15.03 62.69
C PHE A 9 8.22 15.29 61.18
N SER A 10 8.85 14.46 60.35
CA SER A 10 8.59 14.41 58.91
C SER A 10 7.30 13.65 58.65
N PHE A 11 6.27 14.35 58.14
CA PHE A 11 5.07 13.75 57.56
C PHE A 11 5.41 13.26 56.14
N ALA A 12 5.63 11.96 55.97
CA ALA A 12 5.70 11.32 54.67
C ALA A 12 4.27 11.08 54.16
N ILE A 13 3.78 11.93 53.26
CA ILE A 13 2.56 11.68 52.50
C ILE A 13 2.93 10.67 51.40
N CYS A 14 2.62 9.39 51.64
CA CYS A 14 2.58 8.38 50.59
C CYS A 14 1.36 8.67 49.70
N SER A 15 1.59 9.34 48.57
CA SER A 15 0.63 9.43 47.49
C SER A 15 0.53 8.06 46.81
N ILE A 16 -0.38 7.22 47.29
CA ILE A 16 -0.78 6.00 46.57
C ILE A 16 -1.57 6.49 45.35
N ALA A 17 -0.92 6.52 44.19
CA ALA A 17 -1.60 6.63 42.91
C ALA A 17 -2.42 5.36 42.70
N LEU A 18 -3.70 5.41 43.08
CA LEU A 18 -4.71 4.46 42.64
C LEU A 18 -4.91 4.70 41.14
N PHE A 19 -4.14 4.01 40.30
CA PHE A 19 -4.55 3.77 38.92
C PHE A 19 -5.80 2.90 38.99
N GLY A 20 -6.97 3.49 38.73
CA GLY A 20 -8.14 2.70 38.41
C GLY A 20 -7.79 1.85 37.19
N GLN A 21 -7.64 0.54 37.37
CA GLN A 21 -7.66 -0.38 36.24
C GLN A 21 -9.04 -0.25 35.61
N GLU A 22 -9.12 0.47 34.49
CA GLU A 22 -10.23 0.28 33.57
C GLU A 22 -10.26 -1.19 33.19
N ASN A 23 -11.28 -1.91 33.64
CA ASN A 23 -11.48 -3.32 33.34
C ASN A 23 -12.04 -3.46 31.91
N THR A 24 -11.29 -2.95 30.94
CA THR A 24 -11.63 -2.93 29.51
C THR A 24 -11.14 -4.20 28.84
N ASN A 25 -11.95 -4.76 27.94
CA ASN A 25 -11.57 -5.95 27.18
C ASN A 25 -10.40 -5.61 26.24
N GLN A 26 -9.22 -6.19 26.49
CA GLN A 26 -8.02 -6.04 25.66
C GLN A 26 -7.76 -7.27 24.76
N ASN A 27 -8.73 -8.18 24.63
CA ASN A 27 -8.58 -9.34 23.74
C ASN A 27 -8.48 -8.86 22.29
N PRO A 28 -7.46 -9.30 21.51
CA PRO A 28 -7.33 -8.92 20.10
C PRO A 28 -8.52 -9.33 19.22
N PHE A 29 -9.31 -10.32 19.64
CA PHE A 29 -10.55 -10.76 18.97
C PHE A 29 -11.81 -10.03 19.44
N LYS A 30 -11.68 -8.97 20.25
CA LYS A 30 -12.84 -8.14 20.59
C LYS A 30 -13.36 -7.46 19.31
N GLN A 31 -14.68 -7.37 19.21
CA GLN A 31 -15.33 -6.81 18.03
C GLN A 31 -15.01 -5.31 17.89
N LEU A 32 -14.92 -4.79 16.65
CA LEU A 32 -14.61 -3.38 16.35
C LEU A 32 -15.81 -2.44 16.52
N GLY A 33 -16.95 -2.93 17.00
CA GLY A 33 -18.19 -2.14 17.10
C GLY A 33 -18.05 -0.82 17.85
N THR A 34 -17.13 -0.70 18.82
CA THR A 34 -16.86 0.57 19.53
C THR A 34 -15.94 1.53 18.78
N GLU A 35 -15.21 1.03 17.79
CA GLU A 35 -14.25 1.76 16.97
C GLU A 35 -14.85 2.18 15.61
N LEU A 36 -15.92 1.52 15.17
CA LEU A 36 -16.62 1.83 13.91
C LEU A 36 -17.88 2.68 14.17
N PRO A 37 -18.25 3.59 13.24
CA PRO A 37 -19.52 4.32 13.33
C PRO A 37 -20.71 3.37 13.26
N ASP A 38 -21.76 3.63 14.05
CA ASP A 38 -23.00 2.84 14.01
C ASP A 38 -23.66 2.88 12.61
N PRO A 39 -24.19 1.74 12.11
CA PRO A 39 -25.01 1.73 10.91
C PRO A 39 -26.24 2.64 11.04
N ASN A 40 -26.64 3.27 9.94
CA ASN A 40 -27.78 4.19 9.87
C ASN A 40 -28.45 4.16 8.47
N GLY A 41 -29.38 5.08 8.22
CA GLY A 41 -30.10 5.18 6.93
C GLY A 41 -29.20 5.51 5.73
N TYR A 42 -28.06 6.15 5.95
CA TYR A 42 -27.07 6.52 4.93
C TYR A 42 -26.06 5.40 4.66
N ARG A 43 -25.66 4.65 5.69
CA ARG A 43 -24.65 3.57 5.61
C ARG A 43 -25.09 2.35 6.39
N THR A 44 -25.26 1.22 5.70
CA THR A 44 -25.86 0.00 6.29
C THR A 44 -24.85 -0.86 7.05
N ALA A 45 -25.35 -1.83 7.81
CA ALA A 45 -24.52 -2.76 8.57
C ALA A 45 -23.68 -3.70 7.68
N SER A 46 -24.09 -3.93 6.43
CA SER A 46 -23.31 -4.70 5.45
C SER A 46 -22.16 -3.91 4.84
N GLY A 47 -22.03 -2.61 5.13
CA GLY A 47 -21.07 -1.72 4.47
C GLY A 47 -21.53 -1.23 3.10
N ALA A 48 -22.78 -1.49 2.70
CA ALA A 48 -23.37 -0.91 1.51
C ALA A 48 -23.95 0.49 1.79
N PRO A 49 -24.02 1.38 0.77
CA PRO A 49 -24.81 2.61 0.85
C PRO A 49 -26.27 2.28 1.22
N GLY A 50 -26.83 3.04 2.16
CA GLY A 50 -28.21 2.89 2.60
C GLY A 50 -29.22 3.57 1.67
N SER A 51 -30.51 3.33 1.92
CA SER A 51 -31.59 3.88 1.09
C SER A 51 -31.69 5.41 1.13
N GLU A 52 -31.11 6.04 2.14
CA GLU A 52 -31.10 7.51 2.29
C GLU A 52 -29.75 8.13 1.90
N TYR A 53 -28.79 7.34 1.40
CA TYR A 53 -27.46 7.84 1.03
C TYR A 53 -27.57 8.99 0.02
N TRP A 54 -26.80 10.04 0.27
CA TRP A 54 -26.75 11.24 -0.57
C TRP A 54 -25.30 11.70 -0.73
N GLN A 55 -25.03 12.40 -1.83
CA GLN A 55 -23.78 13.10 -2.08
C GLN A 55 -24.04 14.29 -2.99
N GLN A 56 -23.19 15.31 -2.91
CA GLN A 56 -23.38 16.53 -3.67
C GLN A 56 -22.93 16.36 -5.13
N GLN A 57 -23.37 17.27 -5.98
CA GLN A 57 -22.93 17.34 -7.37
C GLN A 57 -22.40 18.75 -7.69
N ALA A 58 -21.27 18.83 -8.38
CA ALA A 58 -20.65 20.08 -8.81
C ALA A 58 -20.32 20.04 -10.31
N ASP A 59 -21.12 20.72 -11.14
CA ASP A 59 -20.90 20.80 -12.58
C ASP A 59 -20.08 22.04 -12.95
N TYR A 60 -19.16 21.90 -13.90
CA TYR A 60 -18.20 22.92 -14.32
C TYR A 60 -18.30 23.24 -15.82
N ARG A 61 -18.29 24.53 -16.14
CA ARG A 61 -17.99 25.03 -17.49
C ARG A 61 -16.80 25.97 -17.39
N MET A 62 -15.69 25.64 -18.05
CA MET A 62 -14.42 26.34 -17.87
C MET A 62 -13.87 26.87 -19.18
N LYS A 63 -13.35 28.10 -19.15
CA LYS A 63 -12.54 28.69 -20.21
C LYS A 63 -11.15 28.96 -19.68
N ILE A 64 -10.18 28.24 -20.24
CA ILE A 64 -8.79 28.22 -19.80
C ILE A 64 -7.91 28.80 -20.90
N ILE A 65 -6.95 29.63 -20.51
CA ILE A 65 -5.91 30.16 -21.39
C ILE A 65 -4.56 29.81 -20.79
N LEU A 66 -3.76 29.05 -21.52
CA LEU A 66 -2.35 28.79 -21.21
C LEU A 66 -1.49 29.83 -21.94
N ASP A 67 -0.83 30.69 -21.18
CA ASP A 67 0.10 31.70 -21.66
C ASP A 67 1.53 31.15 -21.63
N ASP A 68 1.94 30.56 -22.76
CA ASP A 68 3.28 29.98 -22.96
C ASP A 68 4.39 31.04 -23.00
N ALA A 69 4.09 32.32 -23.19
CA ALA A 69 5.11 33.37 -23.19
C ALA A 69 5.51 33.78 -21.77
N ASN A 70 4.56 33.71 -20.82
CA ASN A 70 4.76 34.17 -19.44
C ASN A 70 4.67 33.03 -18.40
N GLN A 71 4.52 31.77 -18.84
CA GLN A 71 4.29 30.60 -17.98
C GLN A 71 3.15 30.86 -16.98
N ARG A 72 2.00 31.29 -17.51
CA ARG A 72 0.83 31.67 -16.69
C ARG A 72 -0.42 30.97 -17.19
N ILE A 73 -1.37 30.77 -16.30
CA ILE A 73 -2.69 30.26 -16.63
C ILE A 73 -3.77 31.21 -16.13
N TYR A 74 -4.79 31.39 -16.96
CA TYR A 74 -5.99 32.15 -16.65
C TYR A 74 -7.21 31.24 -16.77
N GLY A 75 -8.16 31.40 -15.86
CA GLY A 75 -9.40 30.67 -15.88
C GLY A 75 -10.61 31.54 -15.58
N GLU A 76 -11.70 31.25 -16.29
CA GLU A 76 -13.04 31.69 -15.93
C GLU A 76 -13.93 30.46 -15.92
N GLU A 77 -14.46 30.11 -14.76
CA GLU A 77 -15.32 28.96 -14.57
C GLU A 77 -16.71 29.37 -14.11
N GLN A 78 -17.71 28.69 -14.64
CA GLN A 78 -19.06 28.70 -14.12
C GLN A 78 -19.31 27.36 -13.42
N ILE A 79 -19.67 27.42 -12.14
CA ILE A 79 -19.93 26.27 -11.29
C ILE A 79 -21.44 26.21 -11.02
N THR A 80 -22.03 25.03 -11.16
CA THR A 80 -23.39 24.75 -10.69
C THR A 80 -23.33 23.69 -9.60
N TYR A 81 -23.65 24.09 -8.38
CA TYR A 81 -23.67 23.22 -7.21
C TYR A 81 -25.10 22.79 -6.90
N THR A 82 -25.32 21.49 -6.77
CA THR A 82 -26.62 20.91 -6.39
C THR A 82 -26.54 20.38 -4.97
N ASN A 83 -27.43 20.87 -4.09
CA ASN A 83 -27.53 20.40 -2.71
C ASN A 83 -28.46 19.18 -2.62
N ASN A 84 -27.90 17.98 -2.60
CA ASN A 84 -28.61 16.72 -2.39
C ASN A 84 -28.71 16.31 -0.91
N SER A 85 -28.08 17.05 0.00
CA SER A 85 -28.20 16.78 1.44
C SER A 85 -29.60 17.10 1.97
N PRO A 86 -30.02 16.54 3.11
CA PRO A 86 -31.24 16.95 3.79
C PRO A 86 -31.14 18.34 4.43
N ASP A 87 -29.94 18.93 4.46
CA ASP A 87 -29.66 20.17 5.17
C ASP A 87 -29.91 21.41 4.30
N ASN A 88 -30.14 22.54 4.99
CA ASN A 88 -30.14 23.87 4.38
C ASN A 88 -28.73 24.47 4.48
N LEU A 89 -28.20 24.98 3.37
CA LEU A 89 -26.85 25.56 3.31
C LEU A 89 -26.91 27.07 3.10
N ASP A 90 -26.34 27.85 4.02
CA ASP A 90 -26.22 29.32 3.90
C ASP A 90 -24.90 29.76 3.24
N TYR A 91 -23.96 28.83 3.10
CA TYR A 91 -22.65 29.05 2.49
C TYR A 91 -22.15 27.77 1.83
N ILE A 92 -21.18 27.93 0.94
CA ILE A 92 -20.46 26.83 0.29
C ILE A 92 -18.95 27.07 0.38
N TRP A 93 -18.17 26.00 0.28
CA TRP A 93 -16.71 26.05 0.35
C TRP A 93 -16.05 25.57 -0.94
N LEU A 94 -14.93 26.21 -1.28
CA LEU A 94 -14.03 25.83 -2.36
C LEU A 94 -12.60 25.66 -1.84
N GLN A 95 -11.88 24.71 -2.42
CA GLN A 95 -10.46 24.47 -2.25
C GLN A 95 -9.69 25.40 -3.19
N LEU A 96 -8.66 26.06 -2.65
CA LEU A 96 -7.75 26.94 -3.36
C LEU A 96 -6.33 26.38 -3.29
N ASP A 97 -6.11 25.20 -3.87
CA ASP A 97 -4.92 24.37 -3.62
C ASP A 97 -3.61 25.01 -4.08
N GLN A 98 -3.66 25.86 -5.10
CA GLN A 98 -2.49 26.64 -5.51
C GLN A 98 -1.98 27.57 -4.40
N ASN A 99 -2.82 27.92 -3.41
CA ASN A 99 -2.43 28.78 -2.29
C ASN A 99 -1.42 28.11 -1.35
N VAL A 100 -1.18 26.80 -1.45
CA VAL A 100 -0.06 26.14 -0.74
C VAL A 100 1.30 26.70 -1.17
N ARG A 101 1.36 27.35 -2.35
CA ARG A 101 2.54 28.03 -2.92
C ARG A 101 2.51 29.55 -2.74
N ALA A 102 1.47 30.10 -2.09
CA ALA A 102 1.45 31.52 -1.78
C ALA A 102 2.58 31.84 -0.80
N LYS A 103 3.18 33.02 -0.93
CA LYS A 103 4.34 33.41 -0.09
C LYS A 103 4.03 33.42 1.41
N ASP A 104 2.78 33.63 1.78
CA ASP A 104 2.28 33.65 3.16
C ASP A 104 1.62 32.33 3.59
N SER A 105 1.74 31.26 2.78
CA SER A 105 1.19 29.94 3.07
C SER A 105 1.69 29.40 4.41
N ASP A 106 0.79 28.75 5.14
CA ASP A 106 1.13 28.10 6.40
C ASP A 106 2.02 26.86 6.21
N SER A 107 1.99 26.22 5.03
CA SER A 107 2.90 25.11 4.71
C SER A 107 4.37 25.51 4.85
N HIS A 108 4.71 26.77 4.51
CA HIS A 108 6.06 27.30 4.70
C HIS A 108 6.39 27.56 6.18
N LYS A 109 5.38 27.93 7.00
CA LYS A 109 5.57 28.29 8.41
C LYS A 109 5.75 27.08 9.32
N VAL A 110 5.13 25.95 8.99
CA VAL A 110 5.20 24.71 9.78
C VAL A 110 6.32 23.77 9.32
N ARG A 111 6.92 24.02 8.15
CA ARG A 111 8.01 23.22 7.62
C ARG A 111 9.26 23.37 8.49
N GLU A 112 9.73 22.26 9.02
CA GLU A 112 11.03 22.20 9.70
C GLU A 112 12.18 22.37 8.68
N SER A 113 13.23 23.06 9.09
CA SER A 113 14.45 23.26 8.28
C SER A 113 15.67 23.36 9.18
N GLU A 114 16.80 22.88 8.70
CA GLU A 114 18.10 22.97 9.38
C GLU A 114 19.17 23.60 8.46
N VAL A 115 20.21 24.18 9.07
CA VAL A 115 21.37 24.73 8.36
C VAL A 115 22.56 23.79 8.59
N GLY A 116 23.06 23.20 7.51
CA GLY A 116 24.25 22.34 7.54
C GLY A 116 25.57 23.13 7.54
N GLU A 117 26.69 22.45 7.80
CA GLU A 117 28.03 23.05 7.71
C GLU A 117 28.39 23.52 6.30
N GLU A 118 27.86 22.84 5.27
CA GLU A 118 27.98 23.20 3.87
C GLU A 118 26.60 23.13 3.20
N MET A 119 26.24 24.16 2.44
CA MET A 119 25.01 24.23 1.66
C MET A 119 25.26 24.92 0.33
N SER A 120 24.52 24.52 -0.71
CA SER A 120 24.56 25.26 -1.98
C SER A 120 23.83 26.59 -1.84
N ILE A 121 24.20 27.58 -2.66
CA ILE A 121 23.49 28.87 -2.69
C ILE A 121 22.00 28.69 -3.06
N GLU A 122 21.70 27.68 -3.89
CA GLU A 122 20.33 27.36 -4.28
C GLU A 122 19.50 26.86 -3.10
N ASP A 123 20.08 26.01 -2.24
CA ASP A 123 19.40 25.51 -1.04
C ASP A 123 19.12 26.64 -0.05
N VAL A 124 20.07 27.57 0.12
CA VAL A 124 19.88 28.77 0.94
C VAL A 124 18.74 29.64 0.38
N MET A 125 18.69 29.84 -0.94
CA MET A 125 17.59 30.60 -1.58
C MET A 125 16.22 29.92 -1.43
N LYS A 126 16.17 28.58 -1.33
CA LYS A 126 14.93 27.80 -1.15
C LYS A 126 14.41 27.76 0.30
N MET A 127 15.17 28.28 1.25
CA MET A 127 14.72 28.40 2.65
C MET A 127 13.53 29.36 2.77
N GLU A 128 13.52 30.43 1.97
CA GLU A 128 12.46 31.44 1.94
C GLU A 128 11.58 31.29 0.69
N PRO A 129 10.26 31.51 0.78
CA PRO A 129 9.36 31.43 -0.37
C PRO A 129 9.58 32.62 -1.33
N TRP A 130 10.17 32.37 -2.50
CA TRP A 130 10.48 33.40 -3.50
C TRP A 130 9.47 33.49 -4.65
N PHE A 131 8.80 32.38 -4.98
CA PHE A 131 7.86 32.27 -6.09
C PHE A 131 6.52 32.96 -5.80
N ASP A 132 5.95 33.67 -6.78
CA ASP A 132 4.60 34.25 -6.68
C ASP A 132 3.54 33.23 -7.13
N GLY A 133 3.28 32.27 -6.25
CA GLY A 133 2.23 31.27 -6.39
C GLY A 133 0.89 31.71 -5.77
N GLY A 134 -0.05 30.77 -5.73
CA GLY A 134 -1.41 31.00 -5.23
C GLY A 134 -2.35 31.61 -6.25
N PHE A 135 -3.63 31.30 -6.09
CA PHE A 135 -4.70 31.89 -6.88
C PHE A 135 -4.76 33.40 -6.65
N LYS A 136 -4.84 34.15 -7.75
CA LYS A 136 -5.27 35.55 -7.75
C LYS A 136 -6.70 35.58 -8.24
N ILE A 137 -7.65 35.83 -7.33
CA ILE A 137 -9.07 35.87 -7.65
C ILE A 137 -9.42 37.29 -8.13
N ASP A 138 -9.91 37.40 -9.36
CA ASP A 138 -10.37 38.67 -9.93
C ASP A 138 -11.75 39.03 -9.38
N HIS A 139 -12.71 38.10 -9.44
CA HIS A 139 -14.07 38.26 -8.91
C HIS A 139 -14.82 36.94 -8.79
N VAL A 140 -15.89 36.99 -7.99
CA VAL A 140 -16.92 35.95 -7.86
C VAL A 140 -18.27 36.58 -8.14
N LYS A 141 -19.03 36.02 -9.08
CA LYS A 141 -20.32 36.58 -9.49
C LYS A 141 -21.42 35.53 -9.52
N ASP A 142 -22.64 35.94 -9.19
CA ASP A 142 -23.81 35.09 -9.35
C ASP A 142 -24.22 34.96 -10.84
N ALA A 143 -25.22 34.12 -11.12
CA ALA A 143 -25.75 33.92 -12.47
C ALA A 143 -26.31 35.19 -13.14
N SER A 144 -26.61 36.25 -12.37
CA SER A 144 -27.06 37.55 -12.90
C SER A 144 -25.90 38.51 -13.19
N GLY A 145 -24.67 38.12 -12.85
CA GLY A 145 -23.45 38.92 -13.01
C GLY A 145 -23.16 39.86 -11.83
N LYS A 146 -23.85 39.71 -10.70
CA LYS A 146 -23.64 40.52 -9.49
C LYS A 146 -22.57 39.89 -8.59
N ASP A 147 -21.75 40.72 -7.97
CA ASP A 147 -20.71 40.25 -7.05
C ASP A 147 -21.28 39.50 -5.85
N MET A 148 -20.64 38.39 -5.48
CA MET A 148 -20.96 37.59 -4.30
C MET A 148 -19.94 37.86 -3.18
N ALA A 149 -20.42 37.84 -1.93
CA ALA A 149 -19.54 37.94 -0.77
C ALA A 149 -18.77 36.64 -0.57
N TYR A 150 -17.46 36.73 -0.37
CA TYR A 150 -16.62 35.58 -0.09
C TYR A 150 -15.50 35.92 0.90
N THR A 151 -14.98 34.90 1.56
CA THR A 151 -13.82 35.00 2.45
C THR A 151 -12.80 33.93 2.07
N ILE A 152 -11.58 34.34 1.74
CA ILE A 152 -10.46 33.42 1.57
C ILE A 152 -9.85 33.16 2.94
N ASN A 153 -9.87 31.91 3.35
CA ASN A 153 -9.17 31.40 4.53
C ASN A 153 -8.05 30.47 4.06
N LYS A 154 -6.90 31.07 3.72
CA LYS A 154 -5.68 30.38 3.27
C LYS A 154 -5.94 29.50 2.04
N THR A 155 -5.92 28.16 2.19
CA THR A 155 -6.16 27.20 1.10
C THR A 155 -7.63 26.89 0.87
N MET A 156 -8.53 27.58 1.57
CA MET A 156 -9.98 27.41 1.47
C MET A 156 -10.66 28.74 1.21
N MET A 157 -11.83 28.70 0.58
CA MET A 157 -12.64 29.88 0.27
C MET A 157 -14.11 29.60 0.56
N ARG A 158 -14.73 30.46 1.38
CA ARG A 158 -16.16 30.40 1.67
C ARG A 158 -16.89 31.42 0.81
N ILE A 159 -17.96 31.01 0.14
CA ILE A 159 -18.91 31.92 -0.52
C ILE A 159 -20.17 31.97 0.33
N ASP A 160 -20.56 33.18 0.74
CA ASP A 160 -21.78 33.42 1.50
C ASP A 160 -22.95 33.53 0.51
N LEU A 161 -23.97 32.68 0.67
CA LEU A 161 -25.09 32.65 -0.26
C LEU A 161 -26.09 33.76 0.07
N PRO A 162 -26.56 34.53 -0.93
CA PRO A 162 -27.56 35.58 -0.69
C PRO A 162 -28.93 35.01 -0.27
N GLN A 163 -29.17 33.72 -0.57
CA GLN A 163 -30.34 32.97 -0.16
C GLN A 163 -29.92 31.56 0.25
N THR A 164 -30.50 31.06 1.34
CA THR A 164 -30.30 29.69 1.81
C THR A 164 -30.61 28.67 0.71
N LEU A 165 -29.64 27.82 0.42
CA LEU A 165 -29.75 26.72 -0.52
C LEU A 165 -30.42 25.52 0.15
N LYS A 166 -31.71 25.35 -0.13
CA LYS A 166 -32.52 24.24 0.40
C LYS A 166 -32.09 22.89 -0.20
N SER A 167 -32.46 21.81 0.48
CA SER A 167 -32.37 20.45 -0.05
C SER A 167 -33.04 20.34 -1.44
N GLY A 168 -32.36 19.69 -2.39
CA GLY A 168 -32.70 19.60 -3.81
C GLY A 168 -32.47 20.88 -4.62
N GLY A 169 -32.06 21.99 -3.97
CA GLY A 169 -31.80 23.27 -4.60
C GLY A 169 -30.50 23.31 -5.39
N LYS A 170 -30.38 24.30 -6.28
CA LYS A 170 -29.15 24.57 -7.05
C LYS A 170 -28.73 26.04 -6.93
N VAL A 171 -27.42 26.27 -6.96
CA VAL A 171 -26.83 27.61 -7.10
C VAL A 171 -25.80 27.60 -8.22
N SER A 172 -25.79 28.65 -9.04
CA SER A 172 -24.81 28.85 -10.10
C SER A 172 -24.10 30.19 -9.91
N PHE A 173 -22.78 30.15 -10.04
CA PHE A 173 -21.89 31.31 -9.90
C PHE A 173 -20.66 31.15 -10.78
N SER A 174 -19.93 32.23 -11.03
CA SER A 174 -18.67 32.22 -11.76
C SER A 174 -17.52 32.76 -10.94
N ILE A 175 -16.33 32.22 -11.18
CA ILE A 175 -15.07 32.69 -10.60
C ILE A 175 -14.09 32.95 -11.74
N LYS A 176 -13.47 34.13 -11.70
CA LYS A 176 -12.36 34.46 -12.59
C LYS A 176 -11.07 34.55 -11.78
N TRP A 177 -10.02 33.90 -12.27
CA TRP A 177 -8.76 33.77 -11.55
C TRP A 177 -7.56 33.61 -12.50
N TRP A 178 -6.37 33.82 -11.96
CA TRP A 178 -5.10 33.48 -12.62
C TRP A 178 -4.02 33.12 -11.60
N TYR A 179 -2.98 32.41 -12.04
CA TYR A 179 -1.76 32.19 -11.25
C TYR A 179 -0.56 31.89 -12.15
N ASN A 180 0.66 32.12 -11.65
CA ASN A 180 1.89 31.77 -12.36
C ASN A 180 2.17 30.26 -12.21
N ILE A 181 2.49 29.58 -13.30
CA ILE A 181 2.78 28.15 -13.30
C ILE A 181 4.19 27.94 -12.74
N ASN A 182 4.35 27.00 -11.81
CA ASN A 182 5.65 26.69 -11.22
C ASN A 182 6.52 25.86 -12.16
N ASP A 183 7.82 26.17 -12.18
CA ASP A 183 8.85 25.28 -12.70
C ASP A 183 8.98 24.08 -11.76
N ARG A 184 8.47 22.92 -12.20
CA ARG A 184 8.49 21.71 -11.38
C ARG A 184 9.91 21.23 -11.11
N MET A 185 10.88 21.54 -11.97
CA MET A 185 12.27 21.14 -11.79
C MET A 185 12.98 21.94 -10.69
N LYS A 186 12.49 23.16 -10.38
CA LYS A 186 13.07 24.03 -9.35
C LYS A 186 12.29 24.03 -8.04
N ILE A 187 10.95 24.07 -8.13
CA ILE A 187 10.04 24.24 -7.00
C ILE A 187 9.46 22.89 -6.55
N GLY A 188 9.43 21.90 -7.45
CA GLY A 188 8.70 20.66 -7.24
C GLY A 188 7.18 20.83 -7.39
N GLY A 189 6.44 19.83 -6.93
CA GLY A 189 4.98 19.81 -6.92
C GLY A 189 4.34 18.93 -7.99
N ARG A 190 3.06 18.65 -7.79
CA ARG A 190 2.22 17.72 -8.56
C ARG A 190 1.77 18.26 -9.93
N SER A 191 1.78 19.58 -10.07
CA SER A 191 1.40 20.36 -11.26
C SER A 191 2.51 21.34 -11.58
N GLY A 192 2.66 21.73 -12.84
CA GLY A 192 3.68 22.69 -13.28
C GLY A 192 4.20 22.40 -14.69
N TYR A 193 5.30 23.06 -15.05
CA TYR A 193 6.00 22.83 -16.31
C TYR A 193 7.38 22.21 -16.10
N GLU A 194 7.87 21.54 -17.15
CA GLU A 194 9.28 21.21 -17.36
C GLU A 194 9.82 22.03 -18.53
N TYR A 195 10.97 22.68 -18.34
CA TYR A 195 11.67 23.44 -19.37
C TYR A 195 12.77 22.59 -20.03
N PHE A 196 12.78 22.56 -21.35
CA PHE A 196 13.74 21.88 -22.21
C PHE A 196 14.67 22.92 -22.83
N GLU A 197 15.86 23.05 -22.26
CA GLU A 197 16.82 24.12 -22.60
C GLU A 197 17.29 24.05 -24.06
N ASP A 198 17.55 22.84 -24.58
CA ASP A 198 18.11 22.63 -25.92
C ASP A 198 17.20 23.14 -27.04
N GLU A 199 15.88 23.07 -26.85
CA GLU A 199 14.90 23.55 -27.84
C GLU A 199 14.11 24.78 -27.37
N ASP A 200 14.44 25.37 -26.22
CA ASP A 200 13.65 26.46 -25.59
C ASP A 200 12.15 26.14 -25.55
N ASN A 201 11.80 24.96 -25.02
CA ASN A 201 10.42 24.45 -25.03
C ASN A 201 9.93 23.99 -23.68
N TYR A 202 8.60 23.87 -23.55
CA TYR A 202 7.94 23.49 -22.31
C TYR A 202 7.02 22.30 -22.49
N ILE A 203 6.97 21.43 -21.48
CA ILE A 203 5.86 20.49 -21.28
C ILE A 203 5.09 20.93 -20.05
N TYR A 204 3.82 21.25 -20.23
CA TYR A 204 2.91 21.60 -19.16
C TYR A 204 2.10 20.38 -18.75
N THR A 205 2.10 20.07 -17.45
CA THR A 205 1.19 19.11 -16.82
C THR A 205 0.44 19.85 -15.74
N ILE A 206 -0.79 20.23 -16.06
CA ILE A 206 -1.58 21.18 -15.30
C ILE A 206 -2.74 20.46 -14.62
N ALA A 207 -2.71 20.52 -13.29
CA ALA A 207 -3.73 19.97 -12.43
C ALA A 207 -3.89 20.83 -11.17
N GLN A 208 -4.96 20.59 -10.41
CA GLN A 208 -5.31 21.35 -9.20
C GLN A 208 -5.35 22.86 -9.51
N PHE A 209 -5.74 23.21 -10.73
CA PHE A 209 -5.48 24.52 -11.32
C PHE A 209 -6.67 25.46 -11.21
N TYR A 210 -7.81 25.01 -10.68
CA TYR A 210 -9.03 25.79 -10.56
C TYR A 210 -9.58 25.68 -9.12
N PRO A 211 -10.32 26.67 -8.61
CA PRO A 211 -11.11 26.55 -7.40
C PRO A 211 -12.09 25.37 -7.44
N ARG A 212 -11.88 24.38 -6.57
CA ARG A 212 -12.64 23.10 -6.57
C ARG A 212 -13.68 23.07 -5.45
N MET A 213 -14.91 22.64 -5.74
CA MET A 213 -15.97 22.55 -4.72
C MET A 213 -15.59 21.56 -3.64
N VAL A 214 -15.61 22.00 -2.38
CA VAL A 214 -15.39 21.14 -1.22
C VAL A 214 -16.54 20.13 -1.07
N VAL A 215 -16.23 18.92 -0.64
CA VAL A 215 -17.24 17.90 -0.33
C VAL A 215 -18.00 18.27 0.94
N TYR A 216 -19.33 18.20 0.87
CA TYR A 216 -20.21 18.14 2.03
C TYR A 216 -20.77 16.72 2.09
N CYS A 217 -20.48 15.97 3.14
CA CYS A 217 -20.80 14.54 3.23
C CYS A 217 -21.61 14.18 4.48
N ASP A 218 -22.21 13.00 4.45
CA ASP A 218 -23.08 12.43 5.48
C ASP A 218 -22.37 12.05 6.79
N ASN A 219 -21.04 11.89 6.76
CA ASN A 219 -20.24 11.45 7.89
C ASN A 219 -19.41 12.55 8.56
N GLU A 220 -19.01 13.61 7.86
CA GLU A 220 -18.15 14.68 8.41
C GLU A 220 -18.68 16.11 8.15
N GLY A 221 -19.76 16.28 7.39
CA GLY A 221 -20.19 17.60 6.94
C GLY A 221 -19.20 18.18 5.93
N TRP A 222 -18.72 19.41 6.13
CA TRP A 222 -17.77 20.03 5.19
C TRP A 222 -16.35 19.48 5.37
N GLN A 223 -15.70 19.09 4.27
CA GLN A 223 -14.29 18.67 4.22
C GLN A 223 -13.36 19.87 3.95
N HIS A 224 -13.22 20.80 4.91
CA HIS A 224 -12.53 22.08 4.69
C HIS A 224 -11.23 22.24 5.49
N LYS A 225 -10.52 21.12 5.72
CA LYS A 225 -9.19 21.11 6.38
C LYS A 225 -8.13 21.76 5.49
N GLN A 226 -7.33 22.67 6.05
CA GLN A 226 -6.27 23.38 5.32
C GLN A 226 -5.25 22.42 4.69
N PHE A 227 -4.93 22.63 3.41
CA PHE A 227 -3.93 21.82 2.70
C PHE A 227 -2.51 22.30 3.05
N LEU A 228 -1.74 21.46 3.75
CA LEU A 228 -0.37 21.78 4.16
C LEU A 228 0.69 21.08 3.30
N GLY A 229 0.27 20.21 2.37
CA GLY A 229 1.13 19.56 1.39
C GLY A 229 1.07 18.03 1.40
N ALA A 230 0.40 17.41 2.39
CA ALA A 230 0.17 15.97 2.48
C ALA A 230 -1.33 15.63 2.50
N GLY A 231 -1.68 14.40 2.11
CA GLY A 231 -3.07 13.95 1.90
C GLY A 231 -3.74 14.69 0.74
N GLU A 232 -4.01 14.01 -0.37
CA GLU A 232 -4.70 14.61 -1.52
C GLU A 232 -6.17 14.89 -1.25
N PHE A 233 -6.96 15.17 -2.29
CA PHE A 233 -8.19 15.95 -2.19
C PHE A 233 -9.43 15.09 -2.32
N THR A 234 -10.40 15.26 -1.43
CA THR A 234 -11.77 14.73 -1.58
C THR A 234 -12.62 15.71 -2.38
N LEU A 235 -13.22 15.26 -3.49
CA LEU A 235 -13.92 16.13 -4.43
C LEU A 235 -15.27 15.55 -4.85
N ASN A 236 -16.24 16.44 -5.13
CA ASN A 236 -17.57 16.04 -5.59
C ASN A 236 -17.53 15.53 -7.04
N PHE A 237 -18.42 14.61 -7.38
CA PHE A 237 -18.65 14.24 -8.77
C PHE A 237 -19.45 15.32 -9.52
N GLY A 238 -19.19 15.46 -10.81
CA GLY A 238 -20.02 16.25 -11.71
C GLY A 238 -19.57 16.21 -13.16
N ASN A 239 -20.20 17.04 -13.99
CA ASN A 239 -19.92 17.13 -15.41
C ASN A 239 -19.06 18.34 -15.72
N TYR A 240 -18.12 18.17 -16.65
CA TYR A 240 -17.14 19.18 -17.02
C TYR A 240 -17.22 19.45 -18.51
N HIS A 241 -17.35 20.73 -18.87
CA HIS A 241 -17.17 21.23 -20.23
C HIS A 241 -16.03 22.24 -20.22
N VAL A 242 -14.90 21.90 -20.84
CA VAL A 242 -13.65 22.66 -20.70
C VAL A 242 -13.13 23.09 -22.06
N GLU A 243 -13.02 24.40 -22.25
CA GLU A 243 -12.40 25.04 -23.40
C GLU A 243 -10.97 25.46 -23.04
N ILE A 244 -9.96 24.85 -23.67
CA ILE A 244 -8.55 25.10 -23.38
C ILE A 244 -7.89 25.76 -24.59
N THR A 245 -7.56 27.04 -24.45
CA THR A 245 -6.86 27.82 -25.47
C THR A 245 -5.35 27.76 -25.24
N VAL A 246 -4.63 27.24 -26.24
CA VAL A 246 -3.17 27.02 -26.23
C VAL A 246 -2.56 27.53 -27.55
N PRO A 247 -1.23 27.68 -27.64
CA PRO A 247 -0.55 27.88 -28.91
C PRO A 247 -0.97 26.85 -29.98
N SER A 248 -1.09 27.27 -31.23
CA SER A 248 -1.72 26.49 -32.31
C SER A 248 -0.93 25.25 -32.76
N ASP A 249 0.33 25.15 -32.34
CA ASP A 249 1.29 24.06 -32.49
C ASP A 249 1.27 23.05 -31.33
N HIS A 250 0.54 23.33 -30.24
CA HIS A 250 0.42 22.39 -29.12
C HIS A 250 -0.56 21.25 -29.41
N ILE A 251 -0.20 20.07 -28.93
CA ILE A 251 -1.10 18.94 -28.72
C ILE A 251 -1.57 18.97 -27.26
N VAL A 252 -2.85 18.67 -27.03
CA VAL A 252 -3.46 18.65 -25.70
C VAL A 252 -4.06 17.28 -25.42
N GLY A 253 -3.67 16.68 -24.29
CA GLY A 253 -4.35 15.54 -23.67
C GLY A 253 -5.02 15.99 -22.39
N ALA A 254 -6.25 15.58 -22.12
CA ALA A 254 -6.99 16.04 -20.93
C ALA A 254 -7.98 14.98 -20.46
N THR A 255 -8.45 15.14 -19.22
CA THR A 255 -9.65 14.47 -18.72
C THR A 255 -10.82 14.67 -19.72
N GLY A 256 -11.55 13.59 -20.01
CA GLY A 256 -12.73 13.65 -20.88
C GLY A 256 -12.47 13.32 -22.35
N THR A 257 -13.52 13.46 -23.16
CA THR A 257 -13.48 13.19 -24.60
C THR A 257 -13.28 14.49 -25.38
N LEU A 258 -12.41 14.47 -26.39
CA LEU A 258 -12.21 15.60 -27.30
C LEU A 258 -13.43 15.77 -28.22
N SER A 259 -14.21 16.81 -27.97
CA SER A 259 -15.51 17.05 -28.63
C SER A 259 -15.40 17.78 -29.96
N ASN A 260 -14.33 18.56 -30.16
CA ASN A 260 -14.12 19.35 -31.39
C ASN A 260 -12.99 18.81 -32.28
N ALA A 261 -12.71 17.49 -32.25
CA ALA A 261 -11.61 16.85 -32.96
C ALA A 261 -11.53 17.19 -34.47
N LYS A 262 -12.68 17.40 -35.15
CA LYS A 262 -12.74 17.79 -36.57
C LYS A 262 -12.09 19.15 -36.86
N SER A 263 -12.14 20.08 -35.91
CA SER A 263 -11.58 21.43 -36.03
C SER A 263 -10.10 21.50 -35.62
N ILE A 264 -9.63 20.48 -34.89
CA ILE A 264 -8.32 20.50 -34.23
C ILE A 264 -7.32 19.56 -34.90
N LEU A 265 -7.71 18.31 -35.13
CA LEU A 265 -6.82 17.29 -35.68
C LEU A 265 -6.76 17.38 -37.20
N THR A 266 -5.61 17.04 -37.78
CA THR A 266 -5.47 16.90 -39.24
C THR A 266 -6.28 15.71 -39.77
N GLY A 267 -6.51 15.65 -41.09
CA GLY A 267 -7.18 14.50 -41.71
C GLY A 267 -6.47 13.17 -41.45
N LYS A 268 -5.12 13.16 -41.48
CA LYS A 268 -4.30 11.98 -41.19
C LYS A 268 -4.42 11.56 -39.73
N GLN A 269 -4.32 12.49 -38.79
CA GLN A 269 -4.46 12.20 -37.36
C GLN A 269 -5.83 11.59 -37.02
N ARG A 270 -6.91 12.09 -37.64
CA ARG A 270 -8.25 11.50 -37.46
C ARG A 270 -8.36 10.08 -38.01
N GLN A 271 -7.78 9.81 -39.18
CA GLN A 271 -7.75 8.45 -39.73
C GLN A 271 -7.02 7.49 -38.79
N ARG A 272 -5.82 7.88 -38.30
CA ARG A 272 -5.05 7.07 -37.35
C ARG A 272 -5.81 6.87 -36.03
N MET A 273 -6.58 7.87 -35.57
CA MET A 273 -7.44 7.74 -34.39
C MET A 273 -8.55 6.70 -34.60
N ASP A 274 -9.19 6.69 -35.77
CA ASP A 274 -10.23 5.69 -36.08
C ASP A 274 -9.64 4.28 -36.22
N GLU A 275 -8.42 4.15 -36.76
CA GLU A 275 -7.66 2.90 -36.81
C GLU A 275 -7.32 2.39 -35.39
N ALA A 276 -6.83 3.28 -34.52
CA ALA A 276 -6.47 2.97 -33.13
C ALA A 276 -7.61 2.34 -32.33
N ARG A 277 -8.86 2.74 -32.58
CA ARG A 277 -10.05 2.22 -31.87
C ARG A 277 -10.15 0.70 -31.92
N ASN A 278 -9.70 0.07 -32.99
CA ASN A 278 -9.81 -1.38 -33.18
C ASN A 278 -8.45 -2.09 -33.25
N ALA A 279 -7.35 -1.37 -33.01
CA ALA A 279 -6.01 -1.92 -33.10
C ALA A 279 -5.64 -2.76 -31.86
N ASP A 280 -4.90 -3.85 -32.08
CA ASP A 280 -4.31 -4.67 -31.02
C ASP A 280 -2.93 -4.16 -30.56
N GLN A 281 -2.38 -3.16 -31.24
CA GLN A 281 -1.13 -2.48 -30.92
C GLN A 281 -1.34 -0.96 -30.94
N PRO A 282 -0.54 -0.18 -30.18
CA PRO A 282 -0.59 1.27 -30.24
C PRO A 282 -0.39 1.80 -31.67
N VAL A 283 -1.25 2.73 -32.08
CA VAL A 283 -1.16 3.46 -33.35
C VAL A 283 -0.72 4.88 -33.05
N MET A 284 0.36 5.34 -33.70
CA MET A 284 0.86 6.71 -33.59
C MET A 284 -0.13 7.70 -34.19
N ILE A 285 -0.79 8.51 -33.38
CA ILE A 285 -1.67 9.60 -33.83
C ILE A 285 -0.84 10.78 -34.31
N VAL A 286 0.11 11.23 -33.48
CA VAL A 286 1.15 12.22 -33.80
C VAL A 286 2.49 11.51 -33.78
N THR A 287 3.22 11.52 -34.91
CA THR A 287 4.50 10.81 -35.00
C THR A 287 5.65 11.62 -34.40
N GLU A 288 6.77 10.95 -34.12
CA GLU A 288 7.99 11.62 -33.67
C GLU A 288 8.48 12.67 -34.68
N GLU A 289 8.39 12.39 -35.99
CA GLU A 289 8.76 13.39 -37.01
C GLU A 289 7.86 14.63 -36.97
N GLU A 290 6.55 14.44 -36.75
CA GLU A 290 5.60 15.54 -36.62
C GLU A 290 5.89 16.39 -35.37
N ALA A 291 6.19 15.75 -34.24
CA ALA A 291 6.58 16.43 -32.99
C ALA A 291 7.92 17.17 -33.11
N ARG A 292 8.92 16.57 -33.76
CA ARG A 292 10.23 17.18 -34.03
C ARG A 292 10.14 18.38 -34.96
N GLU A 293 9.17 18.41 -35.87
CA GLU A 293 8.93 19.59 -36.71
C GLU A 293 8.25 20.70 -35.91
N ALA A 294 7.24 20.36 -35.11
CA ALA A 294 6.49 21.31 -34.30
C ALA A 294 7.36 22.00 -33.23
N GLU A 295 8.35 21.33 -32.66
CA GLU A 295 9.18 21.89 -31.59
C GLU A 295 10.26 22.89 -32.06
N LYS A 296 10.46 23.07 -33.38
CA LYS A 296 11.53 23.94 -33.90
C LYS A 296 11.23 25.44 -33.75
N GLU A 297 9.98 25.84 -33.96
CA GLU A 297 9.54 27.24 -33.94
C GLU A 297 8.24 27.39 -33.17
N LYS A 298 8.12 28.44 -32.35
CA LYS A 298 6.91 28.73 -31.57
C LYS A 298 5.87 29.42 -32.44
N ALA A 299 4.68 28.82 -32.57
CA ALA A 299 3.59 29.45 -33.32
C ALA A 299 3.04 30.70 -32.62
N SER A 300 2.65 31.72 -33.40
CA SER A 300 2.04 32.96 -32.87
C SER A 300 0.52 32.91 -32.73
N GLY A 301 -0.15 31.99 -33.44
CA GLY A 301 -1.59 31.77 -33.35
C GLY A 301 -1.96 30.80 -32.23
N THR A 302 -3.25 30.77 -31.87
CA THR A 302 -3.81 29.87 -30.85
C THR A 302 -4.89 28.94 -31.41
N LYS A 303 -5.20 27.87 -30.67
CA LYS A 303 -6.33 26.96 -30.92
C LYS A 303 -7.02 26.64 -29.59
N THR A 304 -8.33 26.43 -29.66
CA THR A 304 -9.14 26.04 -28.49
C THR A 304 -9.57 24.59 -28.61
N TRP A 305 -9.06 23.75 -27.71
CA TRP A 305 -9.46 22.35 -27.56
C TRP A 305 -10.68 22.29 -26.62
N VAL A 306 -11.68 21.47 -26.96
CA VAL A 306 -12.91 21.36 -26.15
C VAL A 306 -13.06 19.92 -25.67
N PHE A 307 -13.12 19.75 -24.36
CA PHE A 307 -13.28 18.46 -23.70
C PHE A 307 -14.56 18.39 -22.88
N ASP A 308 -15.26 17.26 -23.00
CA ASP A 308 -16.42 16.93 -22.16
C ASP A 308 -16.11 15.70 -21.30
N ALA A 309 -16.35 15.80 -20.00
CA ALA A 309 -16.24 14.69 -19.05
C ALA A 309 -17.52 14.58 -18.22
N GLU A 310 -18.05 13.36 -18.09
CA GLU A 310 -19.27 13.09 -17.35
C GLU A 310 -18.95 12.31 -16.08
N ASN A 311 -19.59 12.72 -14.97
CA ASN A 311 -19.49 12.06 -13.67
C ASN A 311 -18.03 11.79 -13.23
N VAL A 312 -17.19 12.82 -13.29
CA VAL A 312 -15.80 12.81 -12.81
C VAL A 312 -15.67 13.73 -11.60
N ARG A 313 -14.64 13.48 -10.79
CA ARG A 313 -14.38 14.25 -9.56
C ARG A 313 -13.39 15.40 -9.72
N ASP A 314 -12.62 15.41 -10.80
CA ASP A 314 -11.60 16.43 -11.06
C ASP A 314 -11.33 16.58 -12.56
N PHE A 315 -10.46 17.50 -12.93
CA PHE A 315 -10.03 17.74 -14.30
C PHE A 315 -8.56 18.14 -14.34
N ALA A 316 -7.79 17.50 -15.23
CA ALA A 316 -6.41 17.87 -15.51
C ALA A 316 -6.14 17.84 -17.02
N PHE A 317 -5.08 18.52 -17.43
CA PHE A 317 -4.63 18.50 -18.82
C PHE A 317 -3.11 18.61 -18.93
N ALA A 318 -2.59 18.18 -20.06
CA ALA A 318 -1.22 18.39 -20.47
C ALA A 318 -1.18 19.07 -21.84
N SER A 319 -0.19 19.93 -22.04
CA SER A 319 -0.03 20.66 -23.30
C SER A 319 1.44 20.83 -23.67
N SER A 320 1.79 20.53 -24.91
CA SER A 320 3.11 20.80 -25.47
C SER A 320 3.13 20.65 -26.98
N ARG A 321 4.04 21.36 -27.65
CA ARG A 321 4.45 21.08 -29.04
C ARG A 321 5.37 19.87 -29.19
N LYS A 322 5.99 19.40 -28.09
CA LYS A 322 6.90 18.25 -28.10
C LYS A 322 6.20 16.90 -28.13
N PHE A 323 4.87 16.84 -28.02
CA PHE A 323 4.15 15.57 -27.83
C PHE A 323 4.06 14.73 -29.10
N ILE A 324 4.65 13.55 -29.00
CA ILE A 324 4.24 12.31 -29.68
C ILE A 324 2.98 11.83 -28.97
N TRP A 325 2.05 11.24 -29.73
CA TRP A 325 0.80 10.71 -29.20
C TRP A 325 0.48 9.38 -29.86
N ASP A 326 0.36 8.31 -29.07
CA ASP A 326 -0.13 7.01 -29.54
C ASP A 326 -1.40 6.57 -28.78
N ALA A 327 -2.17 5.67 -29.39
CA ALA A 327 -3.43 5.19 -28.82
C ALA A 327 -3.80 3.77 -29.27
N MET A 328 -4.58 3.07 -28.46
CA MET A 328 -5.26 1.83 -28.84
C MET A 328 -6.59 1.64 -28.08
N GLY A 329 -7.58 1.01 -28.70
CA GLY A 329 -8.83 0.64 -28.04
C GLY A 329 -8.69 -0.62 -27.20
N VAL A 330 -9.27 -0.62 -26.00
CA VAL A 330 -9.16 -1.71 -25.03
C VAL A 330 -10.54 -2.23 -24.69
N GLN A 331 -10.84 -3.50 -24.98
CA GLN A 331 -12.12 -4.10 -24.60
C GLN A 331 -12.15 -4.36 -23.09
N VAL A 332 -13.14 -3.80 -22.40
CA VAL A 332 -13.41 -3.99 -20.96
C VAL A 332 -14.92 -4.09 -20.78
N GLY A 333 -15.42 -5.25 -20.35
CA GLY A 333 -16.87 -5.53 -20.36
C GLY A 333 -17.48 -5.24 -21.72
N ASP A 334 -18.55 -4.46 -21.74
CA ASP A 334 -19.25 -4.01 -22.95
C ASP A 334 -18.68 -2.70 -23.55
N LYS A 335 -17.66 -2.11 -22.93
CA LYS A 335 -17.05 -0.83 -23.34
C LYS A 335 -15.71 -1.05 -24.02
N ARG A 336 -15.32 -0.05 -24.82
CA ARG A 336 -14.01 -0.02 -25.49
C ARG A 336 -13.31 1.33 -25.29
N PRO A 337 -12.85 1.65 -24.07
CA PRO A 337 -12.06 2.84 -23.82
C PRO A 337 -10.81 2.92 -24.69
N MET A 338 -10.34 4.14 -24.94
CA MET A 338 -9.05 4.39 -25.58
C MET A 338 -7.94 4.50 -24.53
N ALA A 339 -6.98 3.59 -24.55
CA ALA A 339 -5.70 3.77 -23.87
C ALA A 339 -4.79 4.65 -24.72
N MET A 340 -4.18 5.68 -24.14
CA MET A 340 -3.35 6.64 -24.87
C MET A 340 -2.11 7.04 -24.08
N SER A 341 -1.05 7.43 -24.78
CA SER A 341 0.09 8.09 -24.17
C SER A 341 0.53 9.35 -24.92
N TYR A 342 0.99 10.35 -24.18
CA TYR A 342 1.58 11.58 -24.70
C TYR A 342 2.99 11.74 -24.14
N TYR A 343 4.00 11.80 -25.01
CA TYR A 343 5.38 11.84 -24.57
C TYR A 343 6.28 12.54 -25.58
N PRO A 344 7.39 13.13 -25.16
CA PRO A 344 8.33 13.74 -26.09
C PRO A 344 9.38 12.72 -26.54
N LYS A 345 10.21 13.09 -27.52
CA LYS A 345 11.31 12.23 -28.03
C LYS A 345 12.25 11.74 -26.93
N GLU A 346 12.41 12.47 -25.84
CA GLU A 346 13.27 12.10 -24.72
C GLU A 346 12.73 10.89 -23.93
N GLY A 347 11.44 10.54 -24.09
CA GLY A 347 10.86 9.31 -23.54
C GLY A 347 11.23 8.04 -24.32
N ASN A 348 11.71 8.19 -25.56
CA ASN A 348 11.98 7.06 -26.46
C ASN A 348 13.36 6.45 -26.23
N PRO A 349 13.50 5.10 -26.39
CA PRO A 349 12.49 4.17 -26.92
C PRO A 349 11.53 3.60 -25.85
N LEU A 350 11.73 3.93 -24.58
CA LEU A 350 11.06 3.28 -23.46
C LEU A 350 9.53 3.49 -23.48
N TRP A 351 9.10 4.73 -23.74
CA TRP A 351 7.68 5.11 -23.74
C TRP A 351 6.88 4.50 -24.88
N GLU A 352 7.36 4.65 -26.11
CA GLU A 352 6.77 4.02 -27.30
C GLU A 352 6.62 2.51 -27.14
N GLN A 353 7.58 1.85 -26.49
CA GLN A 353 7.53 0.39 -26.33
C GLN A 353 6.48 -0.08 -25.31
N TYR A 354 6.32 0.63 -24.19
CA TYR A 354 5.61 0.09 -23.03
C TYR A 354 4.42 0.92 -22.53
N SER A 355 4.39 2.24 -22.72
CA SER A 355 3.47 3.12 -21.98
C SER A 355 1.99 2.81 -22.25
N THR A 356 1.55 2.90 -23.51
CA THR A 356 0.15 2.63 -23.88
C THR A 356 -0.26 1.18 -23.62
N LYS A 357 0.69 0.24 -23.67
CA LYS A 357 0.44 -1.17 -23.29
C LYS A 357 0.25 -1.33 -21.79
N ALA A 358 1.01 -0.62 -20.96
CA ALA A 358 0.83 -0.61 -19.51
C ALA A 358 -0.52 0.00 -19.13
N VAL A 359 -0.95 1.08 -19.80
CA VAL A 359 -2.32 1.63 -19.65
C VAL A 359 -3.36 0.55 -19.97
N ALA A 360 -3.29 -0.05 -21.16
CA ALA A 360 -4.25 -1.06 -21.61
C ALA A 360 -4.29 -2.31 -20.72
N HIS A 361 -3.12 -2.76 -20.23
CA HIS A 361 -3.00 -3.86 -19.28
C HIS A 361 -3.70 -3.54 -17.95
N THR A 362 -3.44 -2.36 -17.41
CA THR A 362 -4.01 -1.89 -16.15
C THR A 362 -5.53 -1.88 -16.21
N LEU A 363 -6.12 -1.32 -17.28
CA LEU A 363 -7.58 -1.29 -17.47
C LEU A 363 -8.19 -2.70 -17.40
N LYS A 364 -7.55 -3.71 -18.00
CA LYS A 364 -8.05 -5.09 -18.00
C LYS A 364 -7.94 -5.74 -16.62
N VAL A 365 -6.77 -5.67 -15.98
CA VAL A 365 -6.53 -6.36 -14.71
C VAL A 365 -7.32 -5.72 -13.57
N TYR A 366 -7.32 -4.39 -13.49
CA TYR A 366 -8.10 -3.70 -12.45
C TYR A 366 -9.59 -3.99 -12.61
N SER A 367 -10.11 -3.98 -13.84
CA SER A 367 -11.55 -4.24 -14.06
C SER A 367 -11.97 -5.65 -13.65
N LYS A 368 -11.09 -6.64 -13.86
CA LYS A 368 -11.29 -8.02 -13.40
C LYS A 368 -11.47 -8.12 -11.87
N HIS A 369 -10.75 -7.30 -11.11
CA HIS A 369 -10.72 -7.36 -9.64
C HIS A 369 -11.59 -6.29 -8.94
N THR A 370 -12.15 -5.33 -9.68
CA THR A 370 -12.91 -4.20 -9.12
C THR A 370 -14.24 -4.00 -9.85
N ILE A 371 -14.34 -3.09 -10.80
CA ILE A 371 -15.52 -2.83 -11.64
C ILE A 371 -15.07 -2.67 -13.09
N ASP A 372 -15.96 -2.84 -14.06
CA ASP A 372 -15.59 -2.50 -15.44
C ASP A 372 -15.27 -1.00 -15.59
N TYR A 373 -14.11 -0.69 -16.19
CA TYR A 373 -13.68 0.68 -16.44
C TYR A 373 -14.76 1.48 -17.18
N PRO A 374 -15.33 2.53 -16.58
CA PRO A 374 -16.54 3.16 -17.10
C PRO A 374 -16.28 4.32 -18.05
N TYR A 375 -15.10 4.94 -18.00
CA TYR A 375 -14.76 6.15 -18.74
C TYR A 375 -14.33 5.87 -20.19
N PRO A 376 -14.42 6.85 -21.11
CA PRO A 376 -14.13 6.63 -22.54
C PRO A 376 -12.63 6.62 -22.89
N VAL A 377 -11.77 7.20 -22.06
CA VAL A 377 -10.32 7.30 -22.33
C VAL A 377 -9.52 7.11 -21.04
N ALA A 378 -8.29 6.61 -21.15
CA ALA A 378 -7.28 6.58 -20.10
C ALA A 378 -5.93 6.98 -20.67
N ILE A 379 -5.28 7.98 -20.07
CA ILE A 379 -4.13 8.69 -20.65
C ILE A 379 -2.93 8.63 -19.70
N SER A 380 -1.76 8.28 -20.22
CA SER A 380 -0.46 8.44 -19.56
C SER A 380 0.36 9.55 -20.21
N VAL A 381 0.77 10.57 -19.46
CA VAL A 381 1.59 11.67 -19.97
C VAL A 381 2.98 11.62 -19.37
N HIS A 382 4.01 11.71 -20.23
CA HIS A 382 5.40 11.71 -19.77
C HIS A 382 5.78 12.98 -19.04
N THR A 383 6.50 12.76 -17.95
CA THR A 383 7.25 13.75 -17.19
C THR A 383 8.62 13.17 -16.84
N LYS A 384 9.53 14.02 -16.36
CA LYS A 384 10.86 13.55 -15.94
C LYS A 384 10.80 12.56 -14.75
N TRP A 385 10.20 12.93 -13.59
CA TRP A 385 10.30 12.16 -12.32
C TRP A 385 9.07 12.31 -11.39
N ILE A 386 7.82 12.27 -11.89
CA ILE A 386 6.61 12.26 -11.02
C ILE A 386 5.68 11.08 -11.31
N GLY A 387 4.81 10.75 -10.36
CA GLY A 387 3.60 9.94 -10.54
C GLY A 387 2.46 10.77 -9.95
N MET A 388 1.43 11.06 -10.76
CA MET A 388 0.27 11.82 -10.31
C MET A 388 -0.97 11.45 -11.13
N GLU A 389 -2.08 11.25 -10.42
CA GLU A 389 -3.35 10.75 -10.91
C GLU A 389 -4.43 11.83 -11.01
N TYR A 390 -5.23 11.77 -12.06
CA TYR A 390 -6.45 12.53 -12.27
C TYR A 390 -7.44 11.66 -13.07
N PRO A 391 -8.74 11.96 -13.10
CA PRO A 391 -9.66 11.10 -13.83
C PRO A 391 -9.31 11.10 -15.31
N MET A 392 -9.18 9.90 -15.89
CA MET A 392 -8.78 9.63 -17.27
C MET A 392 -7.37 10.07 -17.68
N ILE A 393 -6.58 10.74 -16.84
CA ILE A 393 -5.25 11.25 -17.19
C ILE A 393 -4.29 11.19 -16.01
N CYS A 394 -3.08 10.73 -16.25
CA CYS A 394 -2.02 10.71 -15.25
C CYS A 394 -0.69 11.21 -15.80
N PHE A 395 0.19 11.65 -14.91
CA PHE A 395 1.52 12.17 -15.22
C PHE A 395 2.58 11.23 -14.66
N ASN A 396 3.35 10.59 -15.53
CA ASN A 396 4.25 9.49 -15.17
C ASN A 396 5.71 9.79 -15.50
N GLY A 397 6.60 9.31 -14.64
CA GLY A 397 8.04 9.45 -14.75
C GLY A 397 8.71 8.23 -15.35
N GLY A 398 9.97 8.39 -15.73
CA GLY A 398 10.78 7.32 -16.31
C GLY A 398 11.29 7.73 -17.68
N ARG A 399 12.51 8.26 -17.71
CA ARG A 399 13.18 8.71 -18.93
C ARG A 399 14.43 7.84 -19.19
N PRO A 400 14.64 7.34 -20.42
CA PRO A 400 15.92 6.75 -20.78
C PRO A 400 17.06 7.78 -20.75
N GLU A 401 18.29 7.29 -20.83
CA GLU A 401 19.46 8.13 -21.05
C GLU A 401 19.43 8.71 -22.48
N ALA A 402 20.21 9.77 -22.72
CA ALA A 402 20.23 10.47 -24.02
C ALA A 402 20.67 9.57 -25.20
N ASP A 403 21.39 8.47 -24.93
CA ASP A 403 21.80 7.46 -25.92
C ASP A 403 20.73 6.37 -26.16
N GLY A 404 19.54 6.53 -25.58
CA GLY A 404 18.41 5.61 -25.63
C GLY A 404 18.54 4.38 -24.73
N THR A 405 19.62 4.23 -23.96
CA THR A 405 19.77 3.14 -22.98
C THR A 405 19.03 3.43 -21.69
N TYR A 406 18.76 2.40 -20.88
CA TYR A 406 18.09 2.57 -19.60
C TYR A 406 18.42 1.43 -18.64
N SER A 407 18.29 1.70 -17.33
CA SER A 407 18.48 0.68 -16.29
C SER A 407 17.22 -0.16 -16.07
N GLU A 408 17.38 -1.33 -15.43
CA GLU A 408 16.26 -2.14 -14.95
C GLU A 408 15.32 -1.34 -14.02
N ARG A 409 15.90 -0.53 -13.13
CA ARG A 409 15.16 0.35 -12.23
C ARG A 409 14.33 1.38 -13.00
N THR A 410 14.86 1.95 -14.07
CA THR A 410 14.15 2.90 -14.93
C THR A 410 12.98 2.21 -15.64
N LYS A 411 13.22 1.03 -16.24
CA LYS A 411 12.19 0.26 -16.95
C LYS A 411 11.02 -0.11 -16.04
N TYR A 412 11.29 -0.87 -14.98
CA TYR A 412 10.22 -1.33 -14.09
C TYR A 412 9.65 -0.20 -13.24
N GLY A 413 10.44 0.82 -12.91
CA GLY A 413 9.94 2.03 -12.26
C GLY A 413 8.88 2.74 -13.11
N MET A 414 9.15 2.92 -14.41
CA MET A 414 8.20 3.53 -15.34
C MET A 414 6.94 2.68 -15.53
N ILE A 415 7.08 1.37 -15.74
CA ILE A 415 5.91 0.48 -15.93
C ILE A 415 5.05 0.46 -14.65
N SER A 416 5.67 0.30 -13.48
CA SER A 416 4.96 0.30 -12.20
C SER A 416 4.24 1.61 -11.91
N VAL A 417 4.87 2.78 -12.16
CA VAL A 417 4.20 4.06 -11.93
C VAL A 417 3.03 4.24 -12.90
N ILE A 418 3.18 3.90 -14.19
CA ILE A 418 2.05 3.96 -15.13
C ILE A 418 0.90 3.05 -14.69
N ILE A 419 1.19 1.82 -14.23
CA ILE A 419 0.16 0.93 -13.69
C ILE A 419 -0.51 1.56 -12.47
N HIS A 420 0.26 2.14 -11.56
CA HIS A 420 -0.25 2.78 -10.35
C HIS A 420 -1.15 3.98 -10.68
N GLU A 421 -0.67 4.93 -11.47
CA GLU A 421 -1.41 6.16 -11.77
C GLU A 421 -2.62 5.92 -12.67
N VAL A 422 -2.55 4.95 -13.59
CA VAL A 422 -3.75 4.52 -14.34
C VAL A 422 -4.72 3.80 -13.41
N GLY A 423 -4.21 2.99 -12.48
CA GLY A 423 -4.98 2.31 -11.46
C GLY A 423 -5.79 3.26 -10.57
N HIS A 424 -5.28 4.47 -10.36
CA HIS A 424 -6.01 5.48 -9.62
C HIS A 424 -7.33 5.93 -10.26
N ASN A 425 -7.56 5.63 -11.55
CA ASN A 425 -8.88 5.80 -12.14
C ASN A 425 -9.96 5.00 -11.40
N PHE A 426 -9.61 3.90 -10.74
CA PHE A 426 -10.52 3.15 -9.88
C PHE A 426 -10.54 3.75 -8.49
N PHE A 427 -9.37 3.84 -7.85
CA PHE A 427 -9.19 4.40 -6.51
C PHE A 427 -8.35 5.68 -6.57
N PRO A 428 -8.88 6.90 -6.41
CA PRO A 428 -10.21 7.20 -5.92
C PRO A 428 -11.13 7.81 -6.99
N MET A 429 -10.77 7.76 -8.27
CA MET A 429 -11.54 8.50 -9.28
C MET A 429 -12.95 7.94 -9.50
N ILE A 430 -13.18 6.66 -9.24
CA ILE A 430 -14.52 6.05 -9.24
C ILE A 430 -14.97 5.71 -7.82
N ILE A 431 -14.12 5.07 -7.02
CA ILE A 431 -14.37 4.77 -5.61
C ILE A 431 -13.78 5.90 -4.76
N ASN A 432 -14.55 6.95 -4.49
CA ASN A 432 -14.06 8.27 -4.08
C ASN A 432 -13.90 8.42 -2.56
N SER A 433 -12.88 7.79 -2.00
CA SER A 433 -12.52 7.93 -0.58
C SER A 433 -12.04 9.34 -0.21
N ASP A 434 -12.13 9.65 1.09
CA ASP A 434 -11.53 10.85 1.67
C ASP A 434 -10.05 10.62 1.97
N GLU A 435 -9.19 10.95 1.01
CA GLU A 435 -7.75 10.85 1.19
C GLU A 435 -7.16 11.82 2.22
N ARG A 436 -7.78 12.99 2.42
CA ARG A 436 -7.33 13.97 3.44
C ARG A 436 -7.39 13.37 4.84
N GLN A 437 -8.24 12.36 5.02
CA GLN A 437 -8.38 11.64 6.27
C GLN A 437 -7.76 10.23 6.22
N TRP A 438 -7.94 9.49 5.12
CA TRP A 438 -7.63 8.06 5.01
C TRP A 438 -6.81 7.74 3.75
N THR A 439 -5.62 8.32 3.60
CA THR A 439 -4.76 8.12 2.41
C THR A 439 -4.56 6.68 1.97
N TRP A 440 -4.52 5.73 2.91
CA TRP A 440 -4.36 4.32 2.58
C TRP A 440 -5.51 3.74 1.74
N MET A 441 -6.71 4.32 1.78
CA MET A 441 -7.83 3.86 0.95
C MET A 441 -7.57 4.13 -0.52
N ASP A 442 -6.89 5.22 -0.82
CA ASP A 442 -6.53 5.60 -2.18
C ASP A 442 -5.28 4.81 -2.57
N GLU A 443 -4.22 4.95 -1.77
CA GLU A 443 -2.89 4.47 -2.10
C GLU A 443 -2.68 2.97 -1.85
N GLY A 444 -3.25 2.45 -0.78
CA GLY A 444 -3.10 1.06 -0.35
C GLY A 444 -3.95 0.11 -1.17
N LEU A 445 -5.21 0.48 -1.45
CA LEU A 445 -6.09 -0.31 -2.32
C LEU A 445 -5.56 -0.31 -3.76
N ASN A 446 -5.10 0.84 -4.25
CA ASN A 446 -4.46 0.94 -5.56
C ASN A 446 -3.17 0.11 -5.62
N THR A 447 -2.29 0.21 -4.62
CA THR A 447 -1.04 -0.59 -4.57
C THR A 447 -1.31 -2.09 -4.55
N PHE A 448 -2.38 -2.55 -3.90
CA PHE A 448 -2.78 -3.95 -3.93
C PHE A 448 -3.16 -4.40 -5.35
N CYS A 449 -3.97 -3.62 -6.06
CA CYS A 449 -4.34 -3.92 -7.45
C CYS A 449 -3.14 -3.80 -8.40
N GLN A 450 -2.25 -2.84 -8.16
CA GLN A 450 -0.99 -2.68 -8.88
C GLN A 450 -0.15 -3.95 -8.75
N TYR A 451 -0.02 -4.51 -7.54
CA TYR A 451 0.69 -5.78 -7.31
C TYR A 451 0.12 -6.91 -8.18
N LEU A 452 -1.20 -7.04 -8.26
CA LEU A 452 -1.84 -8.04 -9.13
C LEU A 452 -1.53 -7.79 -10.61
N ALA A 453 -1.62 -6.54 -11.07
CA ALA A 453 -1.30 -6.16 -12.44
C ALA A 453 0.18 -6.41 -12.78
N GLU A 454 1.11 -6.12 -11.87
CA GLU A 454 2.54 -6.42 -12.07
C GLU A 454 2.79 -7.93 -12.20
N LYS A 455 2.12 -8.76 -11.40
CA LYS A 455 2.25 -10.23 -11.49
C LYS A 455 1.60 -10.83 -12.73
N GLU A 456 0.57 -10.19 -13.29
CA GLU A 456 0.03 -10.57 -14.60
C GLU A 456 0.86 -10.03 -15.76
N TRP A 457 1.65 -8.96 -15.57
CA TRP A 457 2.58 -8.45 -16.58
C TRP A 457 3.79 -9.38 -16.77
N ASP A 458 4.41 -9.80 -15.66
CA ASP A 458 5.49 -10.80 -15.65
C ASP A 458 5.46 -11.58 -14.32
N ARG A 459 5.54 -12.92 -14.38
CA ARG A 459 5.60 -13.78 -13.19
C ARG A 459 6.80 -13.42 -12.30
N ASN A 460 7.91 -13.00 -12.93
CA ASN A 460 9.13 -12.60 -12.27
C ASN A 460 9.24 -11.07 -12.08
N TYR A 461 8.14 -10.33 -12.22
CA TYR A 461 8.15 -8.88 -12.04
C TYR A 461 8.74 -8.52 -10.66
N PRO A 462 9.74 -7.61 -10.59
CA PRO A 462 10.45 -7.26 -9.36
C PRO A 462 9.64 -6.30 -8.48
N THR A 463 8.45 -6.73 -8.10
CA THR A 463 7.51 -5.97 -7.28
C THR A 463 8.09 -5.67 -5.90
N ARG A 464 7.90 -4.43 -5.42
CA ARG A 464 8.43 -3.97 -4.13
C ARG A 464 7.42 -4.05 -2.98
N ARG A 465 6.10 -4.10 -3.25
CA ARG A 465 5.01 -4.08 -2.24
C ARG A 465 3.99 -5.19 -2.49
N GLY A 466 3.32 -5.70 -1.45
CA GLY A 466 2.36 -6.82 -1.56
C GLY A 466 2.85 -8.09 -0.86
N PRO A 467 3.98 -8.71 -1.27
CA PRO A 467 4.51 -9.88 -0.56
C PRO A 467 4.82 -9.57 0.91
N ALA A 468 4.43 -10.46 1.81
CA ALA A 468 4.55 -10.28 3.26
C ALA A 468 6.00 -10.03 3.72
N ARG A 469 6.97 -10.76 3.19
CA ARG A 469 8.41 -10.54 3.48
C ARG A 469 8.94 -9.14 3.18
N ASN A 470 8.28 -8.35 2.33
CA ASN A 470 8.79 -7.03 1.95
C ASN A 470 8.45 -5.93 2.97
N ILE A 471 7.54 -6.19 3.93
CA ILE A 471 7.14 -5.21 4.95
C ILE A 471 7.85 -5.41 6.29
N THR A 472 8.59 -6.50 6.46
CA THR A 472 9.16 -6.92 7.76
C THR A 472 10.12 -5.89 8.34
N ASP A 473 11.02 -5.32 7.54
CA ASP A 473 11.97 -4.30 8.00
C ASP A 473 11.27 -3.05 8.54
N TYR A 474 10.17 -2.65 7.90
CA TYR A 474 9.33 -1.56 8.39
C TYR A 474 8.64 -1.94 9.69
N MET A 475 7.98 -3.09 9.72
CA MET A 475 7.19 -3.51 10.87
C MET A 475 8.05 -3.84 12.09
N GLY A 476 9.25 -4.36 11.92
CA GLY A 476 10.22 -4.62 12.99
C GLY A 476 11.01 -3.37 13.43
N GLY A 477 10.80 -2.23 12.79
CA GLY A 477 11.50 -0.98 13.07
C GLY A 477 11.07 -0.30 14.38
N ASP A 478 11.65 0.88 14.62
CA ASP A 478 11.38 1.70 15.79
C ASP A 478 9.91 2.16 15.83
N LYS A 479 9.15 1.60 16.78
CA LYS A 479 7.72 1.87 16.97
C LYS A 479 7.39 3.33 17.27
N SER A 480 8.34 4.10 17.80
CA SER A 480 8.16 5.54 18.04
C SER A 480 8.08 6.36 16.74
N ARG A 481 8.51 5.78 15.61
CA ARG A 481 8.50 6.39 14.27
C ARG A 481 7.56 5.68 13.30
N ILE A 482 6.60 4.90 13.82
CA ILE A 482 5.64 4.13 13.04
C ILE A 482 4.23 4.48 13.51
N SER A 483 3.43 5.03 12.60
CA SER A 483 2.02 5.31 12.83
C SER A 483 1.15 4.11 12.41
N PRO A 484 0.03 3.81 13.10
CA PRO A 484 -1.00 2.88 12.60
C PRO A 484 -1.55 3.33 11.23
N ILE A 485 -2.10 2.40 10.42
CA ILE A 485 -2.67 2.75 9.10
C ILE A 485 -3.80 3.77 9.25
N MET A 486 -4.60 3.66 10.32
CA MET A 486 -5.69 4.58 10.66
C MET A 486 -5.17 5.89 11.27
N THR A 487 -4.20 6.54 10.62
CA THR A 487 -3.64 7.84 10.99
C THR A 487 -3.95 8.86 9.92
N ASN A 488 -4.33 10.08 10.32
CA ASN A 488 -4.52 11.19 9.39
C ASN A 488 -3.22 11.48 8.62
N SER A 489 -3.35 11.79 7.33
CA SER A 489 -2.24 11.97 6.37
C SER A 489 -1.15 12.95 6.82
N GLU A 490 -1.54 14.02 7.52
CA GLU A 490 -0.63 15.08 8.00
C GLU A 490 0.22 14.62 9.20
N SER A 491 -0.08 13.46 9.81
CA SER A 491 0.58 12.93 11.03
C SER A 491 1.34 11.62 10.80
N ILE A 492 1.58 11.25 9.53
CA ILE A 492 2.25 9.99 9.18
C ILE A 492 3.78 10.17 9.16
N PHE A 493 4.51 9.39 9.95
CA PHE A 493 5.99 9.43 9.95
C PHE A 493 6.66 8.78 8.73
N GLN A 494 6.12 7.65 8.25
CA GLN A 494 6.67 6.89 7.13
C GLN A 494 5.62 6.68 6.04
N PHE A 495 5.30 7.77 5.33
CA PHE A 495 4.19 7.85 4.38
C PHE A 495 4.15 6.67 3.39
N GLY A 496 5.28 6.36 2.75
CA GLY A 496 5.37 5.29 1.76
C GLY A 496 5.03 3.88 2.30
N ASN A 497 5.30 3.60 3.57
CA ASN A 497 4.97 2.31 4.18
C ASN A 497 3.55 2.31 4.75
N ASN A 498 3.12 3.39 5.38
CA ASN A 498 1.82 3.49 6.02
C ASN A 498 0.67 3.59 5.00
N ALA A 499 0.80 4.44 3.98
CA ALA A 499 -0.23 4.67 2.98
C ALA A 499 -0.27 3.58 1.90
N TYR A 500 0.88 2.97 1.55
CA TYR A 500 0.96 2.04 0.43
C TYR A 500 1.37 0.62 0.85
N GLY A 501 2.54 0.48 1.47
CA GLY A 501 3.19 -0.82 1.69
C GLY A 501 2.41 -1.73 2.63
N LYS A 502 2.17 -1.29 3.86
CA LYS A 502 1.50 -2.07 4.91
C LYS A 502 0.05 -2.42 4.53
N PRO A 503 -0.79 -1.50 4.01
CA PRO A 503 -2.14 -1.85 3.57
C PRO A 503 -2.14 -2.86 2.42
N ALA A 504 -1.31 -2.67 1.39
CA ALA A 504 -1.24 -3.61 0.26
C ALA A 504 -0.75 -5.01 0.70
N THR A 505 0.22 -5.06 1.62
CA THR A 505 0.65 -6.32 2.22
C THR A 505 -0.45 -6.96 3.06
N ALA A 506 -1.17 -6.18 3.88
CA ALA A 506 -2.30 -6.69 4.67
C ALA A 506 -3.37 -7.32 3.76
N LEU A 507 -3.76 -6.65 2.68
CA LEU A 507 -4.73 -7.18 1.71
C LEU A 507 -4.21 -8.43 0.99
N ASN A 508 -2.93 -8.46 0.62
CA ASN A 508 -2.34 -9.64 0.00
C ASN A 508 -2.28 -10.85 0.98
N ILE A 509 -2.01 -10.62 2.28
CA ILE A 509 -2.08 -11.64 3.32
C ILE A 509 -3.52 -12.14 3.52
N LEU A 510 -4.50 -11.22 3.53
CA LEU A 510 -5.91 -11.62 3.57
C LEU A 510 -6.26 -12.54 2.40
N ARG A 511 -5.84 -12.16 1.19
CA ARG A 511 -6.10 -12.90 -0.04
C ARG A 511 -5.42 -14.25 -0.12
N GLU A 512 -4.13 -14.34 0.19
CA GLU A 512 -3.34 -15.54 -0.05
C GLU A 512 -3.30 -16.49 1.16
N THR A 513 -3.46 -15.97 2.38
CA THR A 513 -3.20 -16.74 3.61
C THR A 513 -4.41 -16.88 4.53
N VAL A 514 -5.29 -15.87 4.64
CA VAL A 514 -6.42 -15.89 5.60
C VAL A 514 -7.72 -16.36 4.96
N MET A 515 -8.14 -15.73 3.86
CA MET A 515 -9.46 -15.95 3.23
C MET A 515 -9.36 -16.87 2.01
N GLY A 516 -8.22 -16.87 1.33
CA GLY A 516 -8.10 -17.45 -0.01
C GLY A 516 -8.66 -16.53 -1.10
N ARG A 517 -8.22 -16.77 -2.34
CA ARG A 517 -8.49 -15.87 -3.48
C ARG A 517 -9.96 -15.73 -3.83
N GLU A 518 -10.72 -16.82 -3.76
CA GLU A 518 -12.14 -16.83 -4.15
C GLU A 518 -12.99 -15.89 -3.28
N LEU A 519 -12.91 -16.07 -1.96
CA LEU A 519 -13.66 -15.24 -1.00
C LEU A 519 -13.16 -13.79 -1.01
N PHE A 520 -11.84 -13.59 -1.04
CA PHE A 520 -11.27 -12.25 -1.06
C PHE A 520 -11.64 -11.50 -2.34
N ASP A 521 -11.41 -12.09 -3.52
CA ASP A 521 -11.65 -11.42 -4.80
C ASP A 521 -13.14 -11.08 -4.96
N TYR A 522 -14.05 -11.96 -4.52
CA TYR A 522 -15.49 -11.68 -4.52
C TYR A 522 -15.85 -10.50 -3.59
N ALA A 523 -15.41 -10.53 -2.34
CA ALA A 523 -15.74 -9.51 -1.35
C ALA A 523 -15.13 -8.13 -1.68
N PHE A 524 -13.88 -8.10 -2.17
CA PHE A 524 -13.23 -6.88 -2.61
C PHE A 524 -13.92 -6.27 -3.84
N LYS A 525 -14.33 -7.12 -4.78
CA LYS A 525 -15.10 -6.69 -5.95
C LYS A 525 -16.46 -6.11 -5.56
N GLU A 526 -17.18 -6.78 -4.66
CA GLU A 526 -18.47 -6.32 -4.11
C GLU A 526 -18.33 -4.93 -3.44
N TYR A 527 -17.26 -4.68 -2.69
CA TYR A 527 -16.97 -3.34 -2.15
C TYR A 527 -16.83 -2.29 -3.25
N CYS A 528 -16.08 -2.60 -4.30
CA CYS A 528 -15.89 -1.69 -5.43
C CYS A 528 -17.21 -1.40 -6.15
N GLU A 529 -18.05 -2.42 -6.36
CA GLU A 529 -19.36 -2.30 -7.01
C GLU A 529 -20.35 -1.48 -6.15
N ARG A 530 -20.38 -1.71 -4.82
CA ARG A 530 -21.22 -0.95 -3.88
C ARG A 530 -20.86 0.53 -3.86
N TRP A 531 -19.58 0.87 -3.96
CA TRP A 531 -19.07 2.23 -3.77
C TRP A 531 -18.62 2.93 -5.06
N ALA A 532 -18.85 2.33 -6.22
CA ALA A 532 -18.62 2.98 -7.51
C ALA A 532 -19.43 4.29 -7.60
N PHE A 533 -18.71 5.37 -7.91
CA PHE A 533 -19.21 6.75 -7.97
C PHE A 533 -19.80 7.26 -6.65
N ARG A 534 -19.25 6.81 -5.51
CA ARG A 534 -19.65 7.21 -4.15
C ARG A 534 -18.45 7.44 -3.23
N HIS A 535 -18.70 7.86 -2.00
CA HIS A 535 -17.67 8.21 -1.00
C HIS A 535 -17.60 7.20 0.16
N PRO A 536 -16.85 6.09 0.01
CA PRO A 536 -16.67 5.11 1.09
C PRO A 536 -15.76 5.62 2.21
N THR A 537 -15.95 5.04 3.39
CA THR A 537 -15.07 5.16 4.55
C THR A 537 -14.44 3.81 4.88
N PRO A 538 -13.43 3.74 5.76
CA PRO A 538 -12.83 2.47 6.20
C PRO A 538 -13.85 1.44 6.71
N ALA A 539 -14.88 1.91 7.43
CA ALA A 539 -15.91 1.04 7.98
C ALA A 539 -16.73 0.33 6.89
N ASP A 540 -16.90 0.97 5.73
CA ASP A 540 -17.66 0.41 4.62
C ASP A 540 -16.88 -0.72 3.92
N LEU A 541 -15.54 -0.58 3.81
CA LEU A 541 -14.68 -1.66 3.36
C LEU A 541 -14.71 -2.82 4.34
N PHE A 542 -14.44 -2.58 5.63
CA PHE A 542 -14.34 -3.64 6.63
C PHE A 542 -15.63 -4.46 6.70
N ARG A 543 -16.79 -3.78 6.77
CA ARG A 543 -18.10 -4.45 6.77
C ARG A 543 -18.38 -5.21 5.49
N THR A 544 -18.05 -4.65 4.32
CA THR A 544 -18.29 -5.36 3.05
C THR A 544 -17.42 -6.61 2.95
N MET A 545 -16.16 -6.53 3.38
CA MET A 545 -15.25 -7.67 3.38
C MET A 545 -15.77 -8.81 4.26
N GLU A 546 -16.33 -8.52 5.43
CA GLU A 546 -16.92 -9.54 6.32
C GLU A 546 -18.26 -10.06 5.81
N ASP A 547 -19.17 -9.16 5.41
CA ASP A 547 -20.52 -9.46 4.90
C ASP A 547 -20.48 -10.39 3.68
N ALA A 548 -19.63 -10.08 2.69
CA ALA A 548 -19.57 -10.82 1.44
C ALA A 548 -18.75 -12.12 1.54
N SER A 549 -17.91 -12.28 2.57
CA SER A 549 -17.06 -13.46 2.73
C SER A 549 -17.49 -14.44 3.82
N ALA A 550 -18.34 -14.01 4.76
CA ALA A 550 -18.69 -14.73 5.98
C ALA A 550 -17.47 -15.06 6.88
N VAL A 551 -16.44 -14.21 6.87
CA VAL A 551 -15.25 -14.31 7.73
C VAL A 551 -15.23 -13.17 8.74
N ASP A 552 -15.02 -13.47 10.02
CA ASP A 552 -14.77 -12.46 11.07
C ASP A 552 -13.33 -11.96 10.96
N LEU A 553 -13.17 -10.68 10.61
CA LEU A 553 -11.90 -10.02 10.32
C LEU A 553 -11.58 -8.92 11.34
N ASP A 554 -12.38 -8.74 12.39
CA ASP A 554 -12.18 -7.69 13.39
C ASP A 554 -10.79 -7.76 14.05
N TRP A 555 -10.30 -8.98 14.32
CA TRP A 555 -8.95 -9.19 14.85
C TRP A 555 -7.86 -8.74 13.86
N PHE A 556 -8.10 -8.95 12.57
CA PHE A 556 -7.16 -8.62 11.50
C PHE A 556 -7.11 -7.10 11.29
N TRP A 557 -8.27 -6.47 11.11
CA TRP A 557 -8.41 -5.02 11.00
C TRP A 557 -7.80 -4.32 12.20
N ARG A 558 -8.12 -4.77 13.42
CA ARG A 558 -7.53 -4.23 14.65
C ARG A 558 -6.01 -4.28 14.62
N GLY A 559 -5.43 -5.46 14.40
CA GLY A 559 -3.98 -5.65 14.40
C GLY A 559 -3.29 -4.83 13.32
N TRP A 560 -3.71 -4.98 12.06
CA TRP A 560 -3.02 -4.36 10.93
C TRP A 560 -3.27 -2.85 10.82
N PHE A 561 -4.49 -2.38 11.13
CA PHE A 561 -4.90 -1.01 10.83
C PHE A 561 -4.87 -0.07 12.03
N TYR A 562 -5.22 -0.55 13.22
CA TYR A 562 -5.35 0.30 14.41
C TYR A 562 -4.14 0.25 15.35
N THR A 563 -3.17 -0.64 15.10
CA THR A 563 -1.95 -0.75 15.92
C THR A 563 -0.66 -0.59 15.11
N ASN A 564 0.45 -0.43 15.82
CA ASN A 564 1.81 -0.56 15.29
C ASN A 564 2.46 -1.91 15.70
N ASP A 565 1.66 -2.89 16.11
CA ASP A 565 2.12 -4.26 16.34
C ASP A 565 2.72 -4.85 15.06
N HIS A 566 3.50 -5.92 15.24
CA HIS A 566 4.18 -6.64 14.17
C HIS A 566 4.11 -8.14 14.38
N CYS A 567 4.25 -8.90 13.30
CA CYS A 567 4.30 -10.35 13.42
C CYS A 567 5.70 -10.75 13.87
N ASP A 568 5.76 -11.42 15.01
CA ASP A 568 6.93 -12.15 15.50
C ASP A 568 6.36 -13.31 16.33
N MET A 569 6.37 -14.48 15.73
CA MET A 569 5.87 -15.72 16.31
C MET A 569 7.03 -16.71 16.42
N SER A 570 7.21 -17.33 17.58
CA SER A 570 8.33 -18.25 17.79
C SER A 570 7.91 -19.70 18.02
N LEU A 571 8.78 -20.64 17.62
CA LEU A 571 8.74 -22.02 18.10
C LEU A 571 9.41 -22.11 19.48
N LYS A 572 8.69 -21.71 20.52
CA LYS A 572 9.20 -21.66 21.90
C LYS A 572 9.69 -23.01 22.44
N SER A 573 8.95 -24.09 22.17
CA SER A 573 9.40 -25.45 22.54
C SER A 573 8.75 -26.53 21.69
N VAL A 574 9.50 -27.56 21.33
CA VAL A 574 9.00 -28.80 20.73
C VAL A 574 9.36 -29.97 21.64
N LYS A 575 8.35 -30.71 22.07
CA LYS A 575 8.53 -31.99 22.78
C LYS A 575 8.04 -33.12 21.89
N TRP A 576 8.92 -34.09 21.64
CA TRP A 576 8.62 -35.28 20.86
C TRP A 576 8.32 -36.43 21.79
N TYR A 577 7.18 -37.08 21.57
CA TYR A 577 6.74 -38.27 22.28
C TYR A 577 6.44 -39.38 21.28
N GLN A 578 6.74 -40.60 21.70
CA GLN A 578 6.23 -41.83 21.10
C GLN A 578 5.28 -42.48 22.10
N MET A 579 4.29 -43.21 21.58
CA MET A 579 3.37 -43.95 22.44
C MET A 579 4.10 -45.14 23.07
N ASP A 580 3.95 -45.30 24.38
CA ASP A 580 4.33 -46.54 25.07
C ASP A 580 3.37 -47.64 24.60
N THR A 581 3.92 -48.67 23.97
CA THR A 581 3.14 -49.78 23.39
C THR A 581 2.62 -50.73 24.46
N GLY A 582 3.13 -50.64 25.69
CA GLY A 582 2.88 -51.60 26.76
C GLY A 582 3.53 -52.96 26.52
N ASP A 583 4.16 -53.19 25.36
CA ASP A 583 4.89 -54.42 25.08
C ASP A 583 6.21 -54.41 25.87
N PRO A 584 6.37 -55.28 26.87
CA PRO A 584 7.49 -55.22 27.78
C PRO A 584 8.83 -55.41 27.06
N GLN A 585 8.86 -56.13 25.93
CA GLN A 585 10.08 -56.31 25.16
C GLN A 585 10.45 -55.05 24.37
N THR A 586 9.46 -54.40 23.75
CA THR A 586 9.64 -53.15 23.01
C THR A 586 10.11 -52.04 23.95
N GLU A 587 9.41 -51.83 25.07
CA GLU A 587 9.71 -50.74 26.01
C GLU A 587 11.07 -50.93 26.70
N THR A 588 11.40 -52.18 27.05
CA THR A 588 12.71 -52.49 27.63
C THR A 588 13.85 -52.24 26.66
N ASN A 589 13.68 -52.61 25.38
CA ASN A 589 14.67 -52.34 24.34
C ASN A 589 14.85 -50.83 24.11
N PHE A 590 13.75 -50.08 24.07
CA PHE A 590 13.77 -48.62 23.96
C PHE A 590 14.51 -47.98 25.15
N GLN A 591 14.19 -48.39 26.38
CA GLN A 591 14.82 -47.87 27.59
C GLN A 591 16.33 -48.15 27.62
N LYS A 592 16.74 -49.36 27.21
CA LYS A 592 18.14 -49.77 27.14
C LYS A 592 18.93 -48.93 26.14
N ALA A 593 18.43 -48.77 24.92
CA ALA A 593 19.08 -47.95 23.90
C ALA A 593 19.26 -46.50 24.38
N ARG A 594 18.23 -45.93 25.02
CA ARG A 594 18.28 -44.58 25.61
C ARG A 594 19.31 -44.45 26.73
N ASP A 595 19.46 -45.48 27.56
CA ASP A 595 20.42 -45.48 28.66
C ASP A 595 21.86 -45.65 28.15
N GLU A 596 22.07 -46.39 27.06
CA GLU A 596 23.37 -46.55 26.38
C GLU A 596 23.84 -45.27 25.65
N GLU A 597 22.91 -44.41 25.19
CA GLU A 597 23.23 -43.11 24.57
C GLU A 597 23.61 -42.01 25.58
N LYS A 598 23.37 -42.22 26.88
CA LYS A 598 23.73 -41.23 27.89
C LYS A 598 25.25 -41.09 27.95
N PRO A 599 25.78 -39.85 27.93
CA PRO A 599 27.21 -39.65 28.07
C PRO A 599 27.69 -40.23 29.41
N THR A 600 28.80 -40.97 29.36
CA THR A 600 29.44 -41.51 30.56
C THR A 600 29.87 -40.37 31.48
N ASP A 601 29.76 -40.58 32.79
CA ASP A 601 30.28 -39.64 33.78
C ASP A 601 31.81 -39.58 33.68
N ILE A 602 32.37 -38.37 33.58
CA ILE A 602 33.83 -38.16 33.50
C ILE A 602 34.57 -38.74 34.70
N SER A 603 33.95 -38.80 35.88
CA SER A 603 34.50 -39.47 37.05
C SER A 603 34.58 -40.98 36.84
N LEU A 604 33.57 -41.60 36.21
CA LEU A 604 33.61 -43.04 35.89
C LEU A 604 34.77 -43.35 34.93
N GLU A 605 34.99 -42.51 33.91
CA GLU A 605 36.12 -42.67 32.99
C GLU A 605 37.48 -42.56 33.69
N ARG A 606 37.62 -41.62 34.64
CA ARG A 606 38.87 -41.42 35.38
C ARG A 606 39.10 -42.52 36.42
N ASP A 607 38.05 -42.95 37.11
CA ASP A 607 38.09 -43.98 38.14
C ASP A 607 38.52 -45.33 37.55
N LEU A 608 38.27 -45.61 36.26
CA LEU A 608 38.81 -46.79 35.57
C LEU A 608 40.35 -46.86 35.61
N THR A 609 41.02 -45.72 35.73
CA THR A 609 42.49 -45.61 35.89
C THR A 609 42.91 -45.37 37.34
N ASP A 610 42.23 -44.46 38.04
CA ASP A 610 42.62 -43.98 39.37
C ASP A 610 42.21 -44.95 40.49
N VAL A 611 41.23 -45.83 40.22
CA VAL A 611 40.74 -46.86 41.13
C VAL A 611 41.02 -48.24 40.52
N PRO A 612 42.17 -48.88 40.84
CA PRO A 612 42.55 -50.15 40.22
C PRO A 612 41.56 -51.30 40.44
N GLN A 613 40.77 -51.25 41.50
CA GLN A 613 39.74 -52.25 41.81
C GLN A 613 38.73 -51.71 42.85
N THR A 614 37.44 -51.82 42.55
CA THR A 614 36.34 -51.46 43.45
C THR A 614 36.19 -52.46 44.62
N TYR A 615 35.45 -52.09 45.67
CA TYR A 615 35.28 -52.95 46.84
C TYR A 615 34.45 -54.22 46.52
N ILE A 616 33.47 -54.11 45.63
CA ILE A 616 32.66 -55.25 45.15
C ILE A 616 33.51 -56.18 44.28
N GLU A 617 34.42 -55.63 43.47
CA GLU A 617 35.39 -56.44 42.71
C GLU A 617 36.40 -57.16 43.64
N LYS A 618 36.73 -56.59 44.81
CA LYS A 618 37.59 -57.24 45.82
C LYS A 618 36.87 -58.33 46.61
N ASP A 619 35.59 -58.14 46.94
CA ASP A 619 34.76 -59.13 47.63
C ASP A 619 33.45 -59.41 46.86
N PRO A 620 33.46 -60.40 45.96
CA PRO A 620 32.29 -60.77 45.17
C PRO A 620 31.07 -61.22 45.99
N LYS A 621 31.22 -61.50 47.29
CA LYS A 621 30.08 -61.82 48.19
C LYS A 621 29.18 -60.64 48.46
N LEU A 622 29.65 -59.42 48.15
CA LEU A 622 28.85 -58.20 48.21
C LEU A 622 27.89 -58.06 47.03
N ASN A 623 28.01 -58.92 46.01
CA ASN A 623 27.00 -58.98 44.95
C ASN A 623 25.69 -59.54 45.50
N ASP A 624 24.62 -58.76 45.38
CA ASP A 624 23.25 -59.13 45.68
C ASP A 624 22.35 -59.07 44.43
N PHE A 625 21.04 -59.25 44.64
CA PHE A 625 20.05 -59.14 43.59
C PHE A 625 20.14 -57.83 42.80
N TYR A 626 20.39 -56.68 43.43
CA TYR A 626 20.42 -55.38 42.75
C TYR A 626 21.71 -55.17 41.95
N THR A 627 22.82 -55.77 42.37
CA THR A 627 24.11 -55.69 41.65
C THR A 627 24.18 -56.62 40.43
N THR A 628 23.43 -57.72 40.40
CA THR A 628 23.50 -58.73 39.32
C THR A 628 22.21 -58.87 38.51
N ARG A 629 21.12 -58.21 38.91
CA ARG A 629 19.85 -58.27 38.18
C ARG A 629 20.02 -57.66 36.80
N ASP A 630 19.48 -58.36 35.82
CA ASP A 630 19.22 -57.76 34.51
C ASP A 630 18.07 -56.76 34.64
N VAL A 631 18.42 -55.48 34.66
CA VAL A 631 17.45 -54.38 34.71
C VAL A 631 16.63 -54.27 33.42
N TYR A 632 17.05 -54.95 32.35
CA TYR A 632 16.38 -55.04 31.06
C TYR A 632 15.85 -56.46 30.77
N GLY A 633 15.72 -57.30 31.80
CA GLY A 633 15.17 -58.65 31.65
C GLY A 633 13.64 -58.64 31.70
N VAL A 634 12.99 -59.05 30.60
CA VAL A 634 11.53 -59.22 30.54
C VAL A 634 11.09 -60.51 31.22
N THR A 635 10.14 -60.43 32.15
CA THR A 635 9.63 -61.58 32.91
C THR A 635 8.34 -62.15 32.31
N LYS A 636 7.92 -63.32 32.80
CA LYS A 636 6.62 -63.91 32.42
C LYS A 636 5.43 -63.09 32.94
N LEU A 637 5.60 -62.40 34.07
CA LEU A 637 4.54 -61.59 34.66
C LEU A 637 4.26 -60.37 33.80
N ASP A 638 5.32 -59.70 33.30
CA ASP A 638 5.20 -58.53 32.42
C ASP A 638 4.43 -58.89 31.13
N ASN A 639 4.70 -60.07 30.56
CA ASN A 639 3.97 -60.56 29.39
C ASN A 639 2.49 -60.84 29.68
N GLN A 640 2.16 -61.33 30.87
CA GLN A 640 0.77 -61.56 31.27
C GLN A 640 0.01 -60.25 31.44
N GLU A 641 0.63 -59.26 32.09
CA GLU A 641 0.06 -57.91 32.26
C GLU A 641 -0.21 -57.23 30.92
N TYR A 642 0.70 -57.39 29.94
CA TYR A 642 0.49 -56.89 28.59
C TYR A 642 -0.68 -57.57 27.86
N GLN A 643 -0.81 -58.90 27.96
CA GLN A 643 -1.97 -59.60 27.36
C GLN A 643 -3.30 -59.20 28.01
N ASP A 644 -3.31 -59.02 29.33
CA ASP A 644 -4.50 -58.53 30.06
C ASP A 644 -4.86 -57.10 29.63
N PHE A 645 -3.86 -56.24 29.37
CA PHE A 645 -4.07 -54.92 28.79
C PHE A 645 -4.67 -55.00 27.37
N LEU A 646 -4.08 -55.78 26.46
CA LEU A 646 -4.58 -55.96 25.09
C LEU A 646 -6.01 -56.52 25.04
N SER A 647 -6.40 -57.37 26.01
CA SER A 647 -7.74 -57.94 26.08
C SER A 647 -8.85 -56.91 26.31
N LYS A 648 -8.49 -55.72 26.82
CA LYS A 648 -9.43 -54.60 27.09
C LYS A 648 -9.62 -53.68 25.89
N LEU A 649 -8.81 -53.83 24.84
CA LEU A 649 -8.83 -52.99 23.64
C LEU A 649 -9.58 -53.68 22.50
N ASP A 650 -10.28 -52.91 21.68
CA ASP A 650 -10.82 -53.37 20.40
C ASP A 650 -9.75 -53.43 19.30
N ASP A 651 -10.13 -53.84 18.10
CA ASP A 651 -9.19 -54.04 16.99
C ASP A 651 -8.63 -52.72 16.43
N ASP A 652 -9.43 -51.65 16.42
CA ASP A 652 -9.00 -50.33 15.96
C ASP A 652 -8.05 -49.69 16.98
N GLU A 653 -8.34 -49.84 18.28
CA GLU A 653 -7.48 -49.40 19.38
C GLU A 653 -6.13 -50.13 19.39
N LYS A 654 -6.13 -51.45 19.17
CA LYS A 654 -4.89 -52.23 19.02
C LYS A 654 -4.09 -51.78 17.79
N GLN A 655 -4.76 -51.52 16.67
CA GLN A 655 -4.09 -51.01 15.48
C GLN A 655 -3.48 -49.62 15.74
N TYR A 656 -4.21 -48.76 16.44
CA TYR A 656 -3.74 -47.43 16.80
C TYR A 656 -2.54 -47.47 17.76
N LEU A 657 -2.56 -48.33 18.78
CA LEU A 657 -1.45 -48.56 19.69
C LEU A 657 -0.17 -49.00 18.95
N ASN A 658 -0.32 -49.84 17.93
CA ASN A 658 0.79 -50.35 17.12
C ASN A 658 1.21 -49.42 15.96
N SER A 659 0.62 -48.23 15.83
CA SER A 659 0.83 -47.36 14.66
C SER A 659 2.17 -46.61 14.64
N GLN A 660 3.00 -46.74 15.69
CA GLN A 660 4.31 -46.08 15.85
C GLN A 660 4.29 -44.56 15.55
N ARG A 661 3.16 -43.92 15.82
CA ARG A 661 2.96 -42.49 15.56
C ARG A 661 3.84 -41.64 16.46
N ASN A 662 4.23 -40.49 15.92
CA ASN A 662 5.02 -39.48 16.58
C ASN A 662 4.10 -38.33 17.02
N PHE A 663 4.28 -37.87 18.25
CA PHE A 663 3.48 -36.81 18.85
C PHE A 663 4.40 -35.62 19.17
N TYR A 664 4.23 -34.53 18.42
CA TYR A 664 4.97 -33.29 18.62
C TYR A 664 4.09 -32.29 19.37
N GLN A 665 4.35 -32.10 20.66
CA GLN A 665 3.77 -31.01 21.42
C GLN A 665 4.58 -29.74 21.18
N ILE A 666 4.00 -28.80 20.45
CA ILE A 666 4.66 -27.54 20.07
C ILE A 666 4.00 -26.40 20.83
N THR A 667 4.82 -25.59 21.50
CA THR A 667 4.41 -24.32 22.10
C THR A 667 4.85 -23.19 21.20
N PHE A 668 3.90 -22.35 20.82
CA PHE A 668 4.09 -21.13 20.04
C PHE A 668 3.93 -19.91 20.95
N GLU A 669 4.70 -18.87 20.70
CA GLU A 669 4.63 -17.60 21.44
C GLU A 669 4.50 -16.44 20.45
N ARG A 670 3.57 -15.51 20.71
CA ARG A 670 3.34 -14.29 19.92
C ARG A 670 4.03 -13.12 20.62
N ILE A 671 5.24 -12.78 20.17
CA ILE A 671 6.12 -11.76 20.76
C ILE A 671 5.73 -10.38 20.26
N GLY A 672 5.54 -10.22 18.94
CA GLY A 672 5.38 -8.91 18.29
C GLY A 672 3.99 -8.27 18.44
N GLY A 673 3.04 -8.98 19.07
CA GLY A 673 1.68 -8.53 19.33
C GLY A 673 0.69 -8.74 18.18
N LEU A 674 1.14 -8.85 16.93
CA LEU A 674 0.22 -9.04 15.81
C LEU A 674 -0.28 -10.49 15.76
N VAL A 675 -1.60 -10.66 15.70
CA VAL A 675 -2.22 -11.99 15.56
C VAL A 675 -2.09 -12.45 14.11
N MET A 676 -1.60 -13.68 13.92
CA MET A 676 -1.49 -14.34 12.62
C MET A 676 -1.78 -15.85 12.73
N PRO A 677 -2.19 -16.53 11.64
CA PRO A 677 -2.28 -17.99 11.57
C PRO A 677 -0.93 -18.67 11.81
N LEU A 678 -0.94 -19.92 12.31
CA LEU A 678 0.29 -20.73 12.43
C LEU A 678 0.41 -21.67 11.22
N ILE A 679 1.48 -21.51 10.44
CA ILE A 679 1.78 -22.32 9.25
C ILE A 679 3.00 -23.18 9.57
N VAL A 680 2.81 -24.48 9.79
CA VAL A 680 3.86 -25.37 10.31
C VAL A 680 4.21 -26.42 9.28
N GLU A 681 5.45 -26.41 8.78
CA GLU A 681 5.99 -27.44 7.89
C GLU A 681 6.79 -28.47 8.70
N PHE A 682 6.46 -29.74 8.49
CA PHE A 682 7.21 -30.90 8.94
C PHE A 682 8.03 -31.41 7.75
N GLU A 683 9.35 -31.48 7.92
CA GLU A 683 10.26 -32.18 7.01
C GLU A 683 10.68 -33.47 7.70
N TYR A 684 10.28 -34.60 7.13
CA TYR A 684 10.46 -35.93 7.71
C TYR A 684 11.84 -36.52 7.38
N VAL A 685 12.27 -37.51 8.17
CA VAL A 685 13.58 -38.18 7.99
C VAL A 685 13.73 -38.81 6.59
N ASP A 686 12.63 -39.20 5.95
CA ASP A 686 12.62 -39.75 4.58
C ASP A 686 12.67 -38.68 3.48
N GLY A 687 12.73 -37.39 3.84
CA GLY A 687 12.77 -36.25 2.92
C GLY A 687 11.40 -35.76 2.44
N THR A 688 10.30 -36.41 2.82
CA THR A 688 8.94 -35.92 2.51
C THR A 688 8.57 -34.72 3.39
N ARG A 689 7.64 -33.88 2.91
CA ARG A 689 7.19 -32.68 3.63
C ARG A 689 5.68 -32.59 3.73
N GLU A 690 5.20 -32.04 4.83
CA GLU A 690 3.78 -31.79 5.10
C GLU A 690 3.62 -30.43 5.78
N THR A 691 2.74 -29.58 5.25
CA THR A 691 2.41 -28.27 5.85
C THR A 691 1.02 -28.32 6.48
N ARG A 692 0.92 -27.84 7.72
CA ARG A 692 -0.33 -27.73 8.47
C ARG A 692 -0.64 -26.26 8.76
N HIS A 693 -1.80 -25.81 8.31
CA HIS A 693 -2.30 -24.45 8.53
C HIS A 693 -3.28 -24.46 9.71
N ILE A 694 -2.96 -23.70 10.74
CA ILE A 694 -3.83 -23.49 11.91
C ILE A 694 -4.37 -22.06 11.87
N PRO A 695 -5.69 -21.88 11.84
CA PRO A 695 -6.31 -20.55 11.80
C PRO A 695 -5.91 -19.65 12.98
N ALA A 696 -5.98 -18.33 12.78
CA ALA A 696 -5.63 -17.32 13.78
C ALA A 696 -6.45 -17.47 15.08
N GLU A 697 -7.63 -18.07 15.03
CA GLU A 697 -8.54 -18.33 16.14
C GLU A 697 -7.95 -19.24 17.23
N ILE A 698 -6.78 -19.86 17.00
CA ILE A 698 -6.00 -20.47 18.09
C ILE A 698 -5.68 -19.44 19.20
N TRP A 699 -5.56 -18.17 18.84
CA TRP A 699 -5.27 -17.05 19.74
C TRP A 699 -6.53 -16.40 20.38
N ARG A 700 -7.75 -16.88 20.09
CA ARG A 700 -9.03 -16.21 20.45
C ARG A 700 -9.27 -15.96 21.94
N LYS A 701 -8.52 -16.63 22.82
CA LYS A 701 -8.58 -16.43 24.27
C LYS A 701 -7.61 -15.35 24.77
N GLY A 702 -6.92 -14.64 23.87
CA GLY A 702 -6.03 -13.53 24.18
C GLY A 702 -4.68 -13.94 24.78
N GLN A 703 -4.34 -15.23 24.73
CA GLN A 703 -3.08 -15.74 25.25
C GLN A 703 -1.91 -15.31 24.37
N LEU A 704 -0.74 -15.07 24.98
CA LEU A 704 0.51 -14.85 24.26
C LEU A 704 1.18 -16.17 23.85
N GLU A 705 0.85 -17.26 24.55
CA GLU A 705 1.38 -18.59 24.28
C GLU A 705 0.24 -19.58 24.05
N VAL A 706 0.43 -20.46 23.07
CA VAL A 706 -0.49 -21.57 22.79
C VAL A 706 0.30 -22.85 22.57
N THR A 707 -0.20 -23.97 23.10
CA THR A 707 0.38 -25.29 22.88
C THR A 707 -0.57 -26.15 22.05
N LYS A 708 -0.04 -26.82 21.03
CA LYS A 708 -0.78 -27.76 20.19
C LYS A 708 0.02 -29.03 19.95
N VAL A 709 -0.66 -30.18 19.96
CA VAL A 709 -0.07 -31.47 19.62
C VAL A 709 -0.32 -31.79 18.15
N PHE A 710 0.73 -32.18 17.44
CA PHE A 710 0.70 -32.65 16.07
C PHE A 710 1.07 -34.12 16.03
N VAL A 711 0.17 -34.95 15.49
CA VAL A 711 0.40 -36.38 15.31
C VAL A 711 0.84 -36.65 13.87
N THR A 712 1.94 -37.37 13.69
CA THR A 712 2.50 -37.74 12.37
C THR A 712 2.84 -39.22 12.34
N GLU A 713 2.74 -39.85 11.18
CA GLU A 713 3.15 -41.25 11.00
C GLU A 713 4.66 -41.39 10.87
N LYS A 714 5.33 -40.31 10.47
CA LYS A 714 6.78 -40.26 10.24
C LYS A 714 7.46 -39.37 11.27
N GLU A 715 8.69 -39.71 11.61
CA GLU A 715 9.54 -38.88 12.45
C GLU A 715 9.97 -37.61 11.70
N ALA A 716 9.77 -36.46 12.32
CA ALA A 716 10.19 -35.16 11.81
C ALA A 716 11.69 -34.95 12.04
N ALA A 717 12.43 -34.75 10.96
CA ALA A 717 13.82 -34.30 11.02
C ALA A 717 13.92 -32.80 11.32
N ARG A 718 12.89 -32.03 10.93
CA ARG A 718 12.82 -30.58 11.12
C ARG A 718 11.39 -30.10 11.14
N ILE A 719 11.14 -29.09 11.96
CA ILE A 719 9.88 -28.35 12.00
C ILE A 719 10.18 -26.87 11.75
N SER A 720 9.43 -26.25 10.85
CA SER A 720 9.55 -24.83 10.49
C SER A 720 8.22 -24.11 10.64
N LEU A 721 8.24 -22.93 11.25
CA LEU A 721 7.14 -21.99 11.26
C LEU A 721 7.27 -21.01 10.09
N ASP A 722 6.16 -20.74 9.41
CA ASP A 722 6.05 -19.84 8.25
C ASP A 722 7.11 -20.08 7.15
N PRO A 723 7.20 -21.30 6.59
CA PRO A 723 8.26 -21.69 5.65
C PRO A 723 8.29 -20.86 4.36
N LEU A 724 7.16 -20.25 3.97
CA LEU A 724 7.01 -19.45 2.76
C LEU A 724 6.97 -17.93 3.03
N LEU A 725 7.14 -17.52 4.30
CA LEU A 725 7.14 -16.12 4.74
C LEU A 725 5.84 -15.39 4.40
N GLU A 726 4.71 -16.03 4.69
CA GLU A 726 3.35 -15.58 4.42
C GLU A 726 2.83 -14.61 5.48
N THR A 727 3.38 -14.63 6.70
CA THR A 727 2.80 -13.92 7.85
C THR A 727 3.43 -12.56 8.16
N ALA A 728 4.47 -12.19 7.40
CA ALA A 728 5.31 -11.01 7.63
C ALA A 728 6.04 -11.06 8.97
N ASP A 729 6.51 -12.25 9.37
CA ASP A 729 7.32 -12.44 10.56
C ASP A 729 8.65 -11.66 10.48
N THR A 730 8.92 -10.84 11.48
CA THR A 730 10.09 -9.96 11.52
C THR A 730 11.33 -10.63 12.10
N ASP A 731 11.20 -11.77 12.78
CA ASP A 731 12.32 -12.55 13.32
C ASP A 731 12.20 -14.03 12.95
N ILE A 732 12.67 -14.37 11.75
CA ILE A 732 12.68 -15.76 11.29
C ILE A 732 13.68 -16.65 12.05
N SER A 733 14.58 -16.10 12.88
CA SER A 733 15.62 -16.91 13.54
C SER A 733 15.04 -17.87 14.57
N ASN A 734 13.85 -17.56 15.10
CA ASN A 734 13.15 -18.31 16.13
C ASN A 734 12.09 -19.29 15.55
N ASN A 735 12.09 -19.50 14.22
CA ASN A 735 11.10 -20.31 13.48
C ASN A 735 11.53 -21.76 13.19
N TYR A 736 12.61 -22.25 13.81
CA TYR A 736 13.18 -23.56 13.48
C TYR A 736 13.37 -24.46 14.69
N TRP A 737 12.98 -25.72 14.53
CA TRP A 737 13.38 -26.82 15.39
C TRP A 737 14.08 -27.92 14.57
N PRO A 738 15.31 -28.34 14.93
CA PRO A 738 16.20 -27.71 15.90
C PRO A 738 16.62 -26.28 15.51
N PRO A 739 17.08 -25.43 16.46
CA PRO A 739 17.55 -24.07 16.17
C PRO A 739 18.70 -24.05 15.16
N ARG A 740 18.73 -23.04 14.27
CA ARG A 740 19.72 -22.94 13.18
C ARG A 740 20.45 -21.59 13.23
N PRO A 741 21.79 -21.56 13.11
CA PRO A 741 22.52 -20.31 12.93
C PRO A 741 22.38 -19.81 11.48
N THR A 742 21.96 -18.55 11.30
CA THR A 742 21.91 -17.89 9.98
C THR A 742 23.22 -17.14 9.72
N PRO A 743 24.06 -17.55 8.75
CA PRO A 743 25.34 -16.89 8.50
C PRO A 743 25.16 -15.52 7.84
N SER A 744 25.67 -14.44 8.45
CA SER A 744 25.77 -13.12 7.83
C SER A 744 27.07 -12.99 7.02
N ARG A 745 27.02 -12.34 5.85
CA ARG A 745 28.22 -11.93 5.10
C ARG A 745 28.41 -10.42 5.23
N PHE A 746 29.66 -9.97 5.35
CA PHE A 746 30.01 -8.54 5.28
C PHE A 746 30.78 -8.27 4.00
N GLU A 747 30.42 -7.18 3.31
CA GLU A 747 31.15 -6.73 2.14
C GLU A 747 32.34 -5.85 2.57
N VAL A 748 33.52 -6.12 2.02
CA VAL A 748 34.72 -5.31 2.26
C VAL A 748 34.92 -4.42 1.04
N PHE A 749 34.71 -3.12 1.21
CA PHE A 749 35.05 -2.12 0.20
C PHE A 749 36.13 -1.18 0.72
N LYS A 750 36.97 -0.69 -0.20
CA LYS A 750 37.93 0.37 0.07
C LYS A 750 37.16 1.69 0.08
N LYS A 751 37.27 2.49 1.15
CA LYS A 751 36.61 3.80 1.26
C LYS A 751 37.11 4.72 0.13
N GLU A 752 36.29 4.90 -0.90
CA GLU A 752 36.48 5.94 -1.90
C GLU A 752 35.69 7.18 -1.45
N ASN A 753 36.39 8.30 -1.23
CA ASN A 753 35.77 9.60 -1.04
C ASN A 753 35.36 10.12 -2.44
N GLY A 754 34.08 10.01 -2.81
CA GLY A 754 33.59 10.70 -4.01
C GLY A 754 32.24 10.23 -4.53
N ASN A 755 31.40 11.20 -4.88
CA ASN A 755 30.09 11.05 -5.52
C ASN A 755 30.07 9.99 -6.64
N ARG A 756 29.38 8.87 -6.42
CA ARG A 756 28.92 7.96 -7.49
C ARG A 756 27.78 8.62 -8.28
N ARG A 757 28.11 9.59 -9.14
CA ARG A 757 27.26 10.02 -10.26
C ARG A 757 28.02 9.70 -11.54
N GLY A 758 27.57 8.68 -12.26
CA GLY A 758 28.18 8.24 -13.52
C GLY A 758 28.55 6.76 -13.64
N GLU A 759 28.00 5.87 -12.80
CA GLU A 759 28.15 4.44 -13.06
C GLU A 759 27.37 4.03 -14.31
N GLU A 760 28.08 3.39 -15.23
CA GLU A 760 27.56 2.82 -16.47
C GLU A 760 26.40 1.83 -16.20
N ASN A 761 25.28 1.98 -16.91
CA ASN A 761 24.16 1.05 -16.76
C ASN A 761 24.44 -0.30 -17.47
N PRO A 762 23.74 -1.40 -17.11
CA PRO A 762 24.00 -2.71 -17.73
C PRO A 762 23.90 -2.75 -19.27
N MET A 763 23.03 -1.93 -19.89
CA MET A 763 22.95 -1.83 -21.35
C MET A 763 24.17 -1.12 -21.95
N GLN A 764 24.65 -0.05 -21.33
CA GLN A 764 25.89 0.62 -21.74
C GLN A 764 27.10 -0.31 -21.57
N ARG A 765 27.15 -1.04 -20.45
CA ARG A 765 28.19 -2.04 -20.19
C ARG A 765 28.18 -3.16 -21.22
N ALA A 766 26.99 -3.64 -21.61
CA ALA A 766 26.84 -4.63 -22.66
C ALA A 766 27.31 -4.08 -24.02
N LYS A 767 26.89 -2.86 -24.40
CA LYS A 767 27.37 -2.21 -25.64
C LYS A 767 28.89 -2.10 -25.67
N ARG A 768 29.51 -1.65 -24.57
CA ARG A 768 30.97 -1.55 -24.46
C ARG A 768 31.66 -2.92 -24.48
N ASN A 769 31.06 -3.95 -23.88
CA ASN A 769 31.57 -5.31 -23.97
C ASN A 769 31.53 -5.83 -25.41
N ASP A 770 30.44 -5.58 -26.14
CA ASP A 770 30.30 -5.95 -27.54
C ASP A 770 31.27 -5.18 -28.46
N GLU A 771 31.65 -3.96 -28.09
CA GLU A 771 32.70 -3.18 -28.76
C GLU A 771 34.08 -3.79 -28.50
N LEU A 772 34.40 -4.15 -27.25
CA LEU A 772 35.65 -4.81 -26.87
C LEU A 772 35.79 -6.22 -27.46
N GLU A 773 34.69 -6.95 -27.68
CA GLU A 773 34.72 -8.26 -28.35
C GLU A 773 34.93 -8.17 -29.87
N LYS A 774 34.80 -6.97 -30.45
CA LYS A 774 35.05 -6.70 -31.89
C LYS A 774 36.46 -6.19 -32.18
N GLU A 775 37.20 -5.76 -31.16
CA GLU A 775 38.61 -5.36 -31.20
C GLU A 775 39.54 -6.58 -31.01
#